data_AF-A0A3B4ZN22-F1
#
_entry.id   AF-A0A3B4ZN22-F1
#
_cell.length_a   1.000
_cell.length_b   1.000
_cell.length_c   1.000
_cell.angle_alpha   90.00
_cell.angle_beta   90.00
_cell.angle_gamma   90.00
#
_symmetry.space_group_name_H-M   'P 1'
#
loop_
_entity.id
_entity.type
_entity.pdbx_description
1 polymer ?
#
loop_
_entity_poly.entity_id
_entity_poly.type
_entity_poly.pdbx_seq_one_letter_code
_entity_poly.pdbx_strand_id
1 'polypeptide(L)'
;MADYLPAALLEACVVVGASCDKLQEVHQAFNSNGTPEPLLLEPEVLHVLVPPFVSRPQAESETLRPRGKRRRSFLRKKREQPSSPSPTPGAAEGRGGSEDISVPKDIDLMALPQLCFPGGLRVTSEQKDEEFHFLVFTDVFGNKTHGAVMQYYRPIQEGTFFYQNSADSSNLYSAYSFCVISKYPFFTALKDCLSCLLIQLKTCRLSDMEDRVKEFAAKLTLVPVPPPGQLHLMFTLRPLTIILPAKEDKDLPAVDLDLHLPLLCFRPQQLLQVISCLLQEQRVVLFSADWSRLTLMAECLLLFLQPLSWQQPYVPVLARGMLDFLMAPTAFLMGCHLSHFAEVAAETEDLILINIDEGSVSTSSSETVDLPDIPPAAADCFTQRCQSLQIHFDLDHCRHASCTDINEQRAQRRTWQHNLNHHIQRVALELIVNIFRDVSNHLNYEHRVFNSEEFLKTREPAEQVFYKKVLETHIFHSFLKDRLNKKMDNFARMELSTRSEMQKMKAMVEVPRRPTMQEIQARRKSSVVENRLSKRLGMSLPNLGVDQTISFHRNSLMSRIMAPDPALRSPSKPVKMFKLPDFPASLSFHSVQSYYSELIQQLGKAIFSVQNESSALLARFYYLRGFINTLCSRRLDALSDFQNLYKTDTAIFPTHLVTYLVDSLHRDERQQAHRRPELKRLILKVKTDHEKLLVQPDDYVKKFKLPRQQLHQDEFVRCVQECRIVKDVATIHRLFEALTDGQPQQVDPELFKIFYTFWKEAEAEAQDVSLPSEVIDHLDYSECVYKLSSCVKTSLGVGKIAMTQKRLFLLTEGRPGFLEITKFRDIQEVKIATAPFLLIRIPSLRIQTSGRREAFEANLKTETELWNLVVKEMWAGRRMADQHKDPQYMTQALTNVLLMDAVTGCLQTQRSIAAASKLAYFDKIKHEVPMMVPKTTSETLKHKINPSLDLAEPQTVHVLLYTPGQLTCNDSVGEMNPKLWVALSGGRVVVFDAASWCLLQACIQVGESQVNCMMGLVQEQVWIGSQDSVIYIIDTHSMSCNKQLTEHRQEVTSLALDTRDQHSSQLTYSCSSDGSILQWDSSSLKVKRQFHLSCERLSSIQVHDGTLWCCCENSIVELKKSGAPQRRITLPSDLRSMPSSFSSFVVIPERGQVWTGCADSVDLCLWQINNHKHPPKRISLPGTSGVTCMIRVKDQIWVGCRGRSSVGGESDGQLRSQVLVVDPQSHTVEKELQAHSDSIQTLCSAEDRYVLSGSARRDGKIAIWKVE
;
A
#
# COMPACT_ATOMS: atom_id res chain seq x y z
N MET A 1 33.51 5.25 -9.84
CA MET A 1 32.87 6.60 -9.86
C MET A 1 31.56 6.62 -10.64
N ALA A 2 31.39 5.82 -11.71
CA ALA A 2 30.19 5.84 -12.57
C ALA A 2 28.92 5.21 -11.94
N ASP A 3 29.03 4.14 -11.16
CA ASP A 3 27.87 3.35 -10.69
C ASP A 3 26.95 4.06 -9.67
N TYR A 4 27.36 5.22 -9.13
CA TYR A 4 26.65 5.93 -8.05
C TYR A 4 26.23 7.36 -8.42
N LEU A 5 26.49 7.81 -9.65
CA LEU A 5 26.00 9.11 -10.14
C LEU A 5 24.52 8.96 -10.56
N PRO A 6 23.59 9.77 -10.02
CA PRO A 6 22.18 9.63 -10.34
C PRO A 6 21.88 10.04 -11.80
N ALA A 7 20.87 9.39 -12.37
CA ALA A 7 20.65 9.30 -13.80
C ALA A 7 20.26 10.64 -14.47
N ALA A 8 21.06 11.04 -15.46
CA ALA A 8 20.69 12.04 -16.46
C ALA A 8 19.76 11.40 -17.51
N LEU A 9 19.17 12.22 -18.38
CA LEU A 9 18.32 11.72 -19.48
C LEU A 9 19.08 10.75 -20.41
N LEU A 10 20.37 11.00 -20.65
CA LEU A 10 21.21 10.25 -21.58
C LEU A 10 22.26 9.39 -20.86
N GLU A 11 22.29 8.09 -21.17
CA GLU A 11 23.37 7.17 -20.80
C GLU A 11 24.41 7.05 -21.93
N ALA A 12 23.96 6.90 -23.17
CA ALA A 12 24.84 6.83 -24.35
C ALA A 12 24.11 7.28 -25.62
N CYS A 13 24.86 7.84 -26.57
CA CYS A 13 24.42 8.08 -27.94
C CYS A 13 25.35 7.32 -28.89
N VAL A 14 24.79 6.42 -29.71
CA VAL A 14 25.56 5.53 -30.59
C VAL A 14 25.21 5.80 -32.04
N VAL A 15 26.22 5.92 -32.89
CA VAL A 15 26.08 6.05 -34.34
C VAL A 15 26.48 4.74 -34.99
N VAL A 16 25.59 4.17 -35.79
CA VAL A 16 25.76 2.88 -36.48
C VAL A 16 25.61 3.11 -37.99
N GLY A 17 26.42 2.43 -38.79
CA GLY A 17 26.34 2.47 -40.25
C GLY A 17 27.34 1.53 -40.91
N ALA A 18 27.51 1.64 -42.22
CA ALA A 18 28.56 0.92 -42.94
C ALA A 18 29.90 1.67 -42.81
N SER A 19 31.01 0.92 -42.81
CA SER A 19 32.35 1.51 -42.82
C SER A 19 32.64 2.22 -44.14
N CYS A 20 33.47 3.27 -44.11
CA CYS A 20 33.85 4.00 -45.33
C CYS A 20 34.47 3.10 -46.40
N ASP A 21 35.28 2.12 -45.99
CA ASP A 21 35.93 1.17 -46.91
C ASP A 21 34.89 0.32 -47.64
N LYS A 22 33.90 -0.25 -46.92
CA LYS A 22 32.80 -1.04 -47.50
C LYS A 22 31.92 -0.20 -48.44
N LEU A 23 31.66 1.07 -48.09
CA LEU A 23 30.87 1.97 -48.93
C LEU A 23 31.61 2.34 -50.23
N GLN A 24 32.94 2.51 -50.18
CA GLN A 24 33.75 2.74 -51.37
C GLN A 24 33.78 1.52 -52.29
N GLU A 25 33.92 0.30 -51.73
CA GLU A 25 33.85 -0.95 -52.49
C GLU A 25 32.50 -1.10 -53.23
N VAL A 26 31.40 -0.84 -52.54
CA VAL A 26 30.05 -0.89 -53.14
C VAL A 26 29.88 0.15 -54.25
N HIS A 27 30.36 1.38 -54.03
CA HIS A 27 30.28 2.44 -55.03
C HIS A 27 31.11 2.10 -56.28
N GLN A 28 32.31 1.53 -56.11
CA GLN A 28 33.15 1.08 -57.22
C GLN A 28 32.53 -0.11 -57.98
N ALA A 29 31.89 -1.05 -57.27
CA ALA A 29 31.18 -2.18 -57.88
C ALA A 29 29.92 -1.77 -58.65
N PHE A 30 29.22 -0.74 -58.18
CA PHE A 30 28.05 -0.20 -58.88
C PHE A 30 28.43 0.43 -60.22
N ASN A 31 29.52 1.20 -60.25
CA ASN A 31 30.03 1.82 -61.47
C ASN A 31 30.55 0.81 -62.50
N SER A 32 30.84 -0.44 -62.11
CA SER A 32 31.35 -1.48 -63.03
C SER A 32 30.26 -2.44 -63.56
N ASN A 33 29.20 -2.74 -62.81
CA ASN A 33 28.23 -3.80 -63.16
C ASN A 33 26.79 -3.31 -63.48
N GLY A 34 26.49 -2.01 -63.36
CA GLY A 34 25.30 -1.38 -63.94
C GLY A 34 23.91 -1.88 -63.48
N THR A 35 23.82 -2.78 -62.50
CA THR A 35 22.56 -3.34 -62.00
C THR A 35 22.37 -3.06 -60.50
N PRO A 36 21.22 -2.49 -60.07
CA PRO A 36 20.94 -2.14 -58.69
C PRO A 36 20.19 -3.27 -57.99
N GLU A 37 20.87 -4.34 -57.59
CA GLU A 37 20.30 -5.15 -56.50
C GLU A 37 20.61 -4.44 -55.16
N PRO A 38 19.66 -4.40 -54.21
CA PRO A 38 19.90 -3.79 -52.90
C PRO A 38 20.95 -4.61 -52.15
N LEU A 39 22.20 -4.13 -52.17
CA LEU A 39 23.32 -4.73 -51.46
C LEU A 39 23.09 -4.58 -49.95
N LEU A 40 22.89 -5.72 -49.28
CA LEU A 40 22.84 -5.82 -47.83
C LEU A 40 24.26 -5.75 -47.28
N LEU A 41 24.51 -4.78 -46.39
CA LEU A 41 25.77 -4.61 -45.69
C LEU A 41 25.62 -4.97 -44.21
N GLU A 42 26.71 -5.46 -43.61
CA GLU A 42 26.77 -5.61 -42.16
C GLU A 42 26.94 -4.24 -41.49
N PRO A 43 26.01 -3.82 -40.62
CA PRO A 43 26.13 -2.57 -39.88
C PRO A 43 27.20 -2.69 -38.78
N GLU A 44 27.96 -1.62 -38.57
CA GLU A 44 29.00 -1.53 -37.55
C GLU A 44 28.81 -0.26 -36.70
N VAL A 45 29.29 -0.30 -35.46
CA VAL A 45 29.33 0.89 -34.60
C VAL A 45 30.41 1.84 -35.09
N LEU A 46 30.01 3.03 -35.55
CA LEU A 46 30.92 4.06 -36.06
C LEU A 46 31.46 4.94 -34.92
N HIS A 47 30.56 5.40 -34.04
CA HIS A 47 30.91 6.27 -32.91
C HIS A 47 30.06 5.93 -31.68
N VAL A 48 30.69 5.96 -30.50
CA VAL A 48 30.02 5.82 -29.21
C VAL A 48 30.31 7.07 -28.39
N LEU A 49 29.25 7.77 -28.00
CA LEU A 49 29.31 9.00 -27.22
C LEU A 49 28.71 8.74 -25.84
N VAL A 50 29.54 8.78 -24.81
CA VAL A 50 29.16 8.51 -23.41
C VAL A 50 29.60 9.69 -22.55
N PRO A 51 28.79 10.12 -21.55
CA PRO A 51 29.21 11.11 -20.57
C PRO A 51 30.48 10.67 -19.79
N PRO A 52 31.34 11.60 -19.33
CA PRO A 52 31.21 13.05 -19.38
C PRO A 52 31.79 13.66 -20.66
N PHE A 53 31.05 14.60 -21.26
CA PHE A 53 31.47 15.32 -22.47
C PHE A 53 32.30 16.59 -22.20
N VAL A 54 32.61 16.88 -20.93
CA VAL A 54 33.32 18.08 -20.49
C VAL A 54 34.67 17.68 -19.89
N SER A 55 35.76 18.08 -20.54
CA SER A 55 37.12 17.87 -20.04
C SER A 55 37.41 18.82 -18.86
N ARG A 56 37.83 18.30 -17.71
CA ARG A 56 38.34 19.15 -16.61
C ARG A 56 39.71 19.73 -17.02
N PRO A 57 40.00 21.01 -16.77
CA PRO A 57 41.36 21.53 -16.94
C PRO A 57 42.29 20.78 -15.97
N GLN A 58 43.37 20.20 -16.50
CA GLN A 58 44.45 19.65 -15.67
C GLN A 58 45.03 20.80 -14.84
N ALA A 59 45.09 20.63 -13.52
CA ALA A 59 45.74 21.58 -12.63
C ALA A 59 47.24 21.64 -12.99
N GLU A 60 47.73 22.85 -13.25
CA GLU A 60 49.14 23.13 -13.51
C GLU A 60 50.01 22.74 -12.30
N SER A 61 50.88 21.75 -12.46
CA SER A 61 52.15 21.68 -11.74
C SER A 61 53.18 20.83 -12.51
N GLU A 62 54.27 21.52 -12.90
CA GLU A 62 55.63 21.05 -13.20
C GLU A 62 56.04 20.45 -14.58
N THR A 63 56.69 21.35 -15.34
CA THR A 63 57.98 21.26 -16.09
C THR A 63 58.21 20.30 -17.29
N LEU A 64 58.25 20.93 -18.49
CA LEU A 64 59.18 20.78 -19.62
C LEU A 64 59.57 19.36 -20.13
N ARG A 65 59.08 19.02 -21.35
CA ARG A 65 59.89 18.73 -22.57
C ARG A 65 58.99 18.51 -23.81
N PRO A 66 59.36 18.98 -25.01
CA PRO A 66 58.51 18.88 -26.19
C PRO A 66 58.81 17.58 -26.96
N ARG A 67 57.78 16.79 -27.29
CA ARG A 67 57.88 15.79 -28.38
C ARG A 67 56.49 15.51 -28.95
N GLY A 68 56.27 15.98 -30.18
CA GLY A 68 55.02 15.78 -30.91
C GLY A 68 54.69 14.30 -31.11
N LYS A 69 53.40 13.96 -30.98
CA LYS A 69 52.85 12.71 -31.50
C LYS A 69 51.50 12.99 -32.16
N ARG A 70 51.47 12.67 -33.45
CA ARG A 70 50.31 12.64 -34.34
C ARG A 70 49.17 11.80 -33.74
N ARG A 71 47.93 12.28 -33.92
CA ARG A 71 46.69 11.49 -33.83
C ARG A 71 46.84 10.19 -34.62
N ARG A 72 46.51 9.05 -34.02
CA ARG A 72 46.19 7.80 -34.72
C ARG A 72 44.85 7.28 -34.20
N SER A 73 43.92 7.10 -35.11
CA SER A 73 42.72 6.27 -34.99
C SER A 73 43.13 4.80 -34.86
N PHE A 74 42.42 4.04 -34.02
CA PHE A 74 42.70 2.61 -33.84
C PHE A 74 42.01 1.78 -34.92
N LEU A 75 42.80 0.97 -35.62
CA LEU A 75 42.39 -0.10 -36.55
C LEU A 75 42.43 -1.46 -35.81
N ARG A 76 41.31 -2.20 -35.93
CA ARG A 76 41.16 -3.66 -36.10
C ARG A 76 41.89 -4.62 -35.13
N LYS A 77 41.14 -5.40 -34.35
CA LYS A 77 41.57 -6.72 -33.84
C LYS A 77 40.89 -7.84 -34.65
N LYS A 78 41.71 -8.72 -35.21
CA LYS A 78 41.34 -9.85 -36.08
C LYS A 78 40.80 -11.00 -35.23
N ARG A 79 39.79 -11.69 -35.76
CA ARG A 79 39.12 -12.89 -35.22
C ARG A 79 40.10 -14.07 -35.27
N GLU A 80 40.37 -14.72 -34.13
CA GLU A 80 41.05 -16.03 -34.07
C GLU A 80 40.12 -17.07 -33.42
N GLN A 81 40.04 -18.25 -34.03
CA GLN A 81 39.29 -19.45 -33.61
C GLN A 81 40.01 -20.18 -32.46
N PRO A 82 39.29 -20.95 -31.61
CA PRO A 82 39.90 -21.58 -30.44
C PRO A 82 40.46 -22.98 -30.75
N SER A 83 41.62 -23.31 -30.18
CA SER A 83 42.12 -24.69 -30.06
C SER A 83 42.54 -25.01 -28.62
N SER A 84 41.91 -26.05 -28.06
CA SER A 84 42.18 -26.97 -26.93
C SER A 84 43.17 -26.64 -25.79
N PRO A 85 42.93 -27.18 -24.56
CA PRO A 85 43.58 -26.73 -23.33
C PRO A 85 44.81 -27.56 -22.90
N SER A 86 45.76 -26.91 -22.22
CA SER A 86 46.58 -27.56 -21.18
C SER A 86 47.05 -26.55 -20.13
N PRO A 87 47.25 -26.96 -18.85
CA PRO A 87 47.38 -26.03 -17.73
C PRO A 87 48.83 -25.94 -17.21
N THR A 88 49.30 -24.73 -16.89
CA THR A 88 50.32 -24.53 -15.84
C THR A 88 50.21 -23.11 -15.23
N PRO A 89 50.38 -22.96 -13.90
CA PRO A 89 50.18 -21.68 -13.22
C PRO A 89 51.50 -20.94 -12.93
N GLY A 90 51.44 -19.61 -12.96
CA GLY A 90 52.35 -18.74 -12.19
C GLY A 90 53.13 -17.73 -13.02
N ALA A 91 52.74 -16.45 -12.92
CA ALA A 91 53.64 -15.31 -12.69
C ALA A 91 52.82 -14.01 -12.73
N ALA A 92 52.85 -13.27 -11.63
CA ALA A 92 52.30 -11.92 -11.51
C ALA A 92 53.33 -10.91 -12.02
N GLU A 93 52.96 -10.06 -12.98
CA GLU A 93 53.65 -8.79 -13.24
C GLU A 93 52.65 -7.71 -13.68
N GLY A 94 52.65 -6.59 -12.96
CA GLY A 94 51.81 -5.43 -13.21
C GLY A 94 52.28 -4.59 -14.40
N ARG A 95 51.32 -4.00 -15.12
CA ARG A 95 51.54 -2.87 -16.04
C ARG A 95 50.39 -1.88 -15.94
N GLY A 96 50.76 -0.60 -15.91
CA GLY A 96 49.90 0.56 -15.64
C GLY A 96 48.72 0.71 -16.60
N GLY A 97 47.59 1.13 -16.02
CA GLY A 97 46.33 1.36 -16.72
C GLY A 97 46.41 2.58 -17.63
N SER A 98 46.04 2.35 -18.90
CA SER A 98 45.42 3.37 -19.75
C SER A 98 44.08 3.75 -19.12
N GLU A 99 43.80 5.04 -18.95
CA GLU A 99 42.44 5.51 -18.68
C GLU A 99 41.59 5.33 -19.95
N ASP A 100 41.17 4.09 -20.19
CA ASP A 100 40.17 3.79 -21.21
C ASP A 100 38.79 4.25 -20.68
N ILE A 101 38.13 5.15 -21.42
CA ILE A 101 36.74 5.53 -21.16
C ILE A 101 35.89 4.27 -21.31
N SER A 102 35.53 3.67 -20.17
CA SER A 102 34.75 2.44 -20.10
C SER A 102 33.32 2.71 -20.57
N VAL A 103 32.92 2.09 -21.68
CA VAL A 103 31.51 1.95 -22.08
C VAL A 103 30.72 1.40 -20.88
N PRO A 104 29.50 1.89 -20.59
CA PRO A 104 28.68 1.36 -19.51
C PRO A 104 28.55 -0.16 -19.66
N LYS A 105 28.74 -0.91 -18.57
CA LYS A 105 28.82 -2.38 -18.56
C LYS A 105 27.56 -3.08 -19.09
N ASP A 106 26.44 -2.35 -19.13
CA ASP A 106 25.11 -2.88 -19.45
C ASP A 106 24.69 -2.67 -20.93
N ILE A 107 25.52 -2.03 -21.75
CA ILE A 107 25.23 -1.79 -23.17
C ILE A 107 25.97 -2.81 -24.05
N ASP A 108 25.23 -3.75 -24.63
CA ASP A 108 25.77 -4.69 -25.59
C ASP A 108 26.00 -4.03 -26.96
N LEU A 109 27.22 -3.55 -27.19
CA LEU A 109 27.63 -2.96 -28.47
C LEU A 109 27.74 -3.98 -29.61
N MET A 110 27.66 -5.29 -29.34
CA MET A 110 27.72 -6.32 -30.37
C MET A 110 26.36 -6.57 -31.02
N ALA A 111 25.29 -6.64 -30.22
CA ALA A 111 23.92 -6.81 -30.72
C ALA A 111 23.32 -5.51 -31.26
N LEU A 112 23.75 -4.36 -30.74
CA LEU A 112 23.17 -3.04 -31.03
C LEU A 112 23.10 -2.69 -32.53
N PRO A 113 24.14 -2.94 -33.37
CA PRO A 113 24.06 -2.64 -34.81
C PRO A 113 22.93 -3.38 -35.53
N GLN A 114 22.71 -4.64 -35.19
CA GLN A 114 21.63 -5.45 -35.79
C GLN A 114 20.26 -4.97 -35.33
N LEU A 115 20.13 -4.51 -34.07
CA LEU A 115 18.88 -3.94 -33.55
C LEU A 115 18.61 -2.52 -34.07
N CYS A 116 19.65 -1.77 -34.44
CA CYS A 116 19.52 -0.48 -35.10
C CYS A 116 19.10 -0.60 -36.57
N PHE A 117 19.34 -1.75 -37.19
CA PHE A 117 18.92 -2.12 -38.55
C PHE A 117 18.32 -3.54 -38.56
N PRO A 118 17.15 -3.76 -37.94
CA PRO A 118 16.62 -5.10 -37.73
C PRO A 118 16.27 -5.84 -39.04
N GLY A 119 15.99 -5.08 -40.11
CA GLY A 119 15.82 -5.60 -41.48
C GLY A 119 17.11 -5.65 -42.34
N GLY A 120 18.27 -5.40 -41.73
CA GLY A 120 19.57 -5.26 -42.37
C GLY A 120 19.85 -3.85 -42.92
N LEU A 121 21.13 -3.47 -43.02
CA LEU A 121 21.54 -2.20 -43.62
C LEU A 121 21.52 -2.31 -45.14
N ARG A 122 20.81 -1.42 -45.83
CA ARG A 122 20.68 -1.43 -47.30
C ARG A 122 21.22 -0.16 -47.92
N VAL A 123 21.89 -0.31 -49.06
CA VAL A 123 22.25 0.79 -49.96
C VAL A 123 21.18 0.92 -51.03
N THR A 124 20.73 2.14 -51.31
CA THR A 124 19.63 2.42 -52.26
C THR A 124 20.05 3.45 -53.30
N SER A 125 19.46 3.37 -54.51
CA SER A 125 19.65 4.37 -55.56
C SER A 125 18.79 5.63 -55.37
N GLU A 126 17.81 5.55 -54.48
CA GLU A 126 16.89 6.65 -54.16
C GLU A 126 16.97 7.00 -52.68
N GLN A 127 16.73 8.27 -52.36
CA GLN A 127 16.63 8.72 -50.98
C GLN A 127 15.32 8.20 -50.37
N LYS A 128 15.42 7.51 -49.23
CA LYS A 128 14.27 7.06 -48.44
C LYS A 128 13.95 8.04 -47.32
N ASP A 129 12.69 8.01 -46.89
CA ASP A 129 12.22 8.73 -45.71
C ASP A 129 12.91 8.21 -44.43
N GLU A 130 12.92 9.06 -43.41
CA GLU A 130 13.50 8.71 -42.12
C GLU A 130 12.58 7.81 -41.30
N GLU A 131 13.14 6.74 -40.74
CA GLU A 131 12.40 5.78 -39.93
C GLU A 131 12.80 5.89 -38.46
N PHE A 132 11.84 5.70 -37.56
CA PHE A 132 12.06 5.70 -36.13
C PHE A 132 11.55 4.41 -35.52
N HIS A 133 12.33 3.81 -34.63
CA HIS A 133 11.87 2.69 -33.83
C HIS A 133 12.48 2.76 -32.42
N PHE A 134 12.02 1.88 -31.54
CA PHE A 134 12.39 1.91 -30.12
C PHE A 134 12.93 0.55 -29.70
N LEU A 135 13.88 0.56 -28.78
CA LEU A 135 14.55 -0.63 -28.28
C LEU A 135 14.41 -0.70 -26.75
N VAL A 136 14.37 -1.91 -26.22
CA VAL A 136 14.52 -2.15 -24.78
C VAL A 136 15.54 -3.25 -24.58
N PHE A 137 16.56 -2.96 -23.78
CA PHE A 137 17.60 -3.89 -23.36
C PHE A 137 17.29 -4.35 -21.94
N THR A 138 17.27 -5.66 -21.73
CA THR A 138 17.00 -6.26 -20.42
C THR A 138 18.28 -6.93 -19.92
N ASP A 139 18.74 -6.57 -18.73
CA ASP A 139 19.92 -7.19 -18.11
C ASP A 139 19.59 -8.52 -17.43
N VAL A 140 20.60 -9.20 -16.88
CA VAL A 140 20.46 -10.49 -16.18
C VAL A 140 19.63 -10.40 -14.88
N PHE A 141 19.40 -9.19 -14.36
CA PHE A 141 18.60 -8.93 -13.17
C PHE A 141 17.18 -8.47 -13.51
N GLY A 142 16.84 -8.37 -14.81
CA GLY A 142 15.55 -7.88 -15.27
C GLY A 142 15.41 -6.36 -15.33
N ASN A 143 16.50 -5.60 -15.12
CA ASN A 143 16.47 -4.15 -15.29
C ASN A 143 16.39 -3.79 -16.77
N LYS A 144 15.61 -2.75 -17.06
CA LYS A 144 15.35 -2.30 -18.43
C LYS A 144 16.07 -1.00 -18.74
N THR A 145 16.75 -0.97 -19.88
CA THR A 145 17.31 0.24 -20.50
C THR A 145 16.62 0.49 -21.83
N HIS A 146 16.26 1.73 -22.11
CA HIS A 146 15.36 2.11 -23.20
C HIS A 146 16.14 2.90 -24.27
N GLY A 147 15.86 2.62 -25.54
CA GLY A 147 16.51 3.25 -26.68
C GLY A 147 15.51 3.84 -27.67
N ALA A 148 15.82 5.00 -28.23
CA ALA A 148 15.14 5.54 -29.40
C ALA A 148 16.13 5.58 -30.57
N VAL A 149 15.72 5.06 -31.72
CA VAL A 149 16.55 4.93 -32.91
C VAL A 149 15.96 5.74 -34.04
N MET A 150 16.82 6.48 -34.75
CA MET A 150 16.50 7.19 -35.98
C MET A 150 17.39 6.68 -37.09
N GLN A 151 16.79 6.16 -38.16
CA GLN A 151 17.48 5.78 -39.39
C GLN A 151 17.36 6.91 -40.41
N TYR A 152 18.49 7.36 -40.93
CA TYR A 152 18.60 8.50 -41.82
C TYR A 152 19.48 8.16 -43.02
N TYR A 153 18.94 8.31 -44.22
CA TYR A 153 19.63 8.02 -45.48
C TYR A 153 20.40 9.24 -45.97
N ARG A 154 21.67 9.05 -46.33
CA ARG A 154 22.55 10.09 -46.87
C ARG A 154 23.27 9.64 -48.14
N PRO A 155 23.59 10.58 -49.05
CA PRO A 155 24.35 10.26 -50.25
C PRO A 155 25.79 9.86 -49.90
N ILE A 156 26.29 8.83 -50.59
CA ILE A 156 27.68 8.39 -50.53
C ILE A 156 28.50 9.37 -51.41
N GLN A 157 29.34 10.21 -50.80
CA GLN A 157 30.18 11.17 -51.55
C GLN A 157 31.51 10.56 -51.98
N GLU A 158 31.94 10.86 -53.21
CA GLU A 158 33.29 10.56 -53.72
C GLU A 158 34.37 11.17 -52.82
N GLY A 159 35.32 10.35 -52.39
CA GLY A 159 36.54 10.85 -51.76
C GLY A 159 37.33 11.67 -52.78
N THR A 160 37.51 12.97 -52.51
CA THR A 160 38.30 13.91 -53.31
C THR A 160 39.61 13.30 -53.83
N PHE A 161 39.72 13.08 -55.16
CA PHE A 161 40.78 13.61 -56.03
C PHE A 161 40.39 13.44 -57.52
N PHE A 162 40.49 14.55 -58.25
CA PHE A 162 40.38 14.78 -59.71
C PHE A 162 39.08 15.37 -60.27
N TYR A 163 39.26 16.53 -60.91
CA TYR A 163 38.30 17.22 -61.75
C TYR A 163 37.85 16.33 -62.90
N GLN A 164 36.55 16.10 -63.05
CA GLN A 164 35.90 16.18 -64.37
C GLN A 164 34.40 16.37 -64.25
N ASN A 165 33.93 17.44 -64.90
CA ASN A 165 32.52 17.72 -65.15
C ASN A 165 31.92 16.56 -65.96
N SER A 166 31.06 15.78 -65.31
CA SER A 166 30.05 14.94 -65.97
C SER A 166 28.77 15.07 -65.17
N ALA A 167 27.78 15.76 -65.73
CA ALA A 167 26.43 15.76 -65.19
C ALA A 167 25.86 14.34 -65.34
N ASP A 168 25.12 13.91 -64.31
CA ASP A 168 24.53 12.57 -64.08
C ASP A 168 25.43 11.51 -63.44
N SER A 169 25.95 11.80 -62.23
CA SER A 169 26.40 10.75 -61.30
C SER A 169 25.18 10.20 -60.52
N SER A 170 24.83 8.94 -60.74
CA SER A 170 23.82 8.22 -59.96
C SER A 170 24.17 8.22 -58.47
N ASN A 171 23.42 8.97 -57.66
CA ASN A 171 23.68 9.09 -56.24
C ASN A 171 23.19 7.84 -55.50
N LEU A 172 24.14 7.01 -55.02
CA LEU A 172 23.83 5.96 -54.05
C LEU A 172 23.67 6.56 -52.65
N TYR A 173 22.72 6.04 -51.90
CA TYR A 173 22.42 6.44 -50.53
C TYR A 173 22.70 5.29 -49.56
N SER A 174 23.34 5.61 -48.43
CA SER A 174 23.54 4.68 -47.32
C SER A 174 22.75 5.14 -46.09
N ALA A 175 22.19 4.17 -45.38
CA ALA A 175 21.53 4.42 -44.11
C ALA A 175 22.54 4.58 -42.97
N TYR A 176 22.34 5.59 -42.13
CA TYR A 176 22.99 5.78 -40.84
C TYR A 176 21.94 5.72 -39.75
N SER A 177 22.28 5.14 -38.61
CA SER A 177 21.39 5.03 -37.47
C SER A 177 21.96 5.76 -36.26
N PHE A 178 21.11 6.53 -35.59
CA PHE A 178 21.42 7.28 -34.38
C PHE A 178 20.56 6.74 -33.25
N CYS A 179 21.18 6.08 -32.28
CA CYS A 179 20.52 5.46 -31.14
C CYS A 179 20.82 6.25 -29.86
N VAL A 180 19.77 6.78 -29.22
CA VAL A 180 19.83 7.48 -27.93
C VAL A 180 19.32 6.54 -26.85
N ILE A 181 20.17 6.28 -25.84
CA ILE A 181 19.93 5.29 -24.79
C ILE A 181 19.71 6.00 -23.44
N SER A 182 18.65 5.60 -22.72
CA SER A 182 18.25 6.13 -21.41
C SER A 182 17.85 5.02 -20.45
N LYS A 183 18.07 5.21 -19.14
CA LYS A 183 17.52 4.30 -18.11
C LYS A 183 16.01 4.37 -17.98
N TYR A 184 15.36 5.39 -18.54
CA TYR A 184 13.92 5.62 -18.36
C TYR A 184 13.15 5.61 -19.70
N PRO A 185 11.88 5.17 -19.69
CA PRO A 185 11.07 4.96 -20.90
C PRO A 185 10.50 6.28 -21.48
N PHE A 186 11.34 7.27 -21.75
CA PHE A 186 10.94 8.57 -22.34
C PHE A 186 10.83 8.52 -23.86
N PHE A 187 10.08 7.55 -24.41
CA PHE A 187 10.07 7.26 -25.84
C PHE A 187 9.69 8.46 -26.70
N THR A 188 8.63 9.19 -26.33
CA THR A 188 8.15 10.36 -27.10
C THR A 188 9.16 11.51 -27.02
N ALA A 189 9.67 11.79 -25.83
CA ALA A 189 10.66 12.86 -25.63
C ALA A 189 11.98 12.57 -26.36
N LEU A 190 12.47 11.32 -26.34
CA LEU A 190 13.69 10.93 -27.05
C LEU A 190 13.52 10.96 -28.58
N LYS A 191 12.35 10.54 -29.09
CA LYS A 191 11.99 10.72 -30.51
C LYS A 191 11.96 12.19 -30.91
N ASP A 192 11.38 13.05 -30.07
CA ASP A 192 11.36 14.51 -30.28
C ASP A 192 12.79 15.09 -30.29
N CYS A 193 13.67 14.62 -29.40
CA CYS A 193 15.09 15.00 -29.39
C CYS A 193 15.78 14.63 -30.72
N LEU A 194 15.62 13.38 -31.18
CA LEU A 194 16.20 12.91 -32.44
C LEU A 194 15.63 13.65 -33.65
N SER A 195 14.34 14.03 -33.61
CA SER A 195 13.72 14.86 -34.66
C SER A 195 14.37 16.25 -34.74
N CYS A 196 14.77 16.83 -33.60
CA CYS A 196 15.53 18.09 -33.59
C CYS A 196 16.94 17.91 -34.15
N LEU A 197 17.61 16.80 -33.83
CA LEU A 197 18.91 16.44 -34.41
C LEU A 197 18.80 16.27 -35.93
N LEU A 198 17.75 15.61 -36.43
CA LEU A 198 17.53 15.38 -37.84
C LEU A 198 17.54 16.68 -38.66
N ILE A 199 16.91 17.74 -38.15
CA ILE A 199 16.90 19.06 -38.81
C ILE A 199 18.32 19.63 -38.92
N GLN A 200 19.13 19.47 -37.87
CA GLN A 200 20.53 19.90 -37.87
C GLN A 200 21.37 19.04 -38.83
N LEU A 201 21.09 17.75 -38.92
CA LEU A 201 21.75 16.84 -39.85
C LEU A 201 21.38 17.13 -41.29
N LYS A 202 20.13 17.42 -41.63
CA LYS A 202 19.71 17.77 -43.01
C LYS A 202 20.43 19.03 -43.53
N THR A 203 20.86 19.91 -42.63
CA THR A 203 21.49 21.20 -42.98
C THR A 203 23.03 21.19 -42.83
N CYS A 204 23.65 20.15 -42.26
CA CYS A 204 25.09 20.11 -42.00
C CYS A 204 25.89 19.32 -43.04
N ARG A 205 27.16 19.71 -43.24
CA ARG A 205 28.13 18.97 -44.07
C ARG A 205 28.51 17.65 -43.42
N LEU A 206 28.97 16.69 -44.21
CA LEU A 206 29.34 15.35 -43.74
C LEU A 206 30.50 15.39 -42.73
N SER A 207 31.46 16.31 -42.92
CA SER A 207 32.57 16.58 -42.00
C SER A 207 32.12 17.04 -40.61
N ASP A 208 30.96 17.69 -40.51
CA ASP A 208 30.51 18.36 -39.30
C ASP A 208 29.54 17.48 -38.49
N MET A 209 29.14 16.34 -39.05
CA MET A 209 28.16 15.42 -38.46
C MET A 209 28.60 14.97 -37.06
N GLU A 210 29.85 14.52 -36.92
CA GLU A 210 30.38 14.02 -35.65
C GLU A 210 30.31 15.09 -34.55
N ASP A 211 30.66 16.33 -34.87
CA ASP A 211 30.63 17.45 -33.94
C ASP A 211 29.19 17.84 -33.55
N ARG A 212 28.24 17.81 -34.49
CA ARG A 212 26.82 18.07 -34.18
C ARG A 212 26.22 17.00 -33.29
N VAL A 213 26.53 15.72 -33.53
CA VAL A 213 26.04 14.62 -32.69
C VAL A 213 26.67 14.69 -31.29
N LYS A 214 27.96 15.03 -31.20
CA LYS A 214 28.64 15.29 -29.91
C LYS A 214 27.97 16.43 -29.13
N GLU A 215 27.69 17.54 -29.80
CA GLU A 215 27.02 18.69 -29.18
C GLU A 215 25.61 18.33 -28.69
N PHE A 216 24.85 17.60 -29.51
CA PHE A 216 23.53 17.08 -29.17
C PHE A 216 23.57 16.13 -27.97
N ALA A 217 24.46 15.13 -27.97
CA ALA A 217 24.62 14.18 -26.87
C ALA A 217 24.98 14.92 -25.56
N ALA A 218 25.93 15.85 -25.64
CA ALA A 218 26.33 16.66 -24.49
C ALA A 218 25.18 17.50 -23.92
N LYS A 219 24.34 18.12 -24.76
CA LYS A 219 23.13 18.84 -24.29
C LYS A 219 22.19 17.93 -23.51
N LEU A 220 21.91 16.72 -24.00
CA LEU A 220 21.03 15.77 -23.31
C LEU A 220 21.57 15.31 -21.95
N THR A 221 22.90 15.25 -21.77
CA THR A 221 23.48 14.92 -20.44
C THR A 221 23.25 15.98 -19.37
N LEU A 222 22.98 17.23 -19.77
CA LEU A 222 22.70 18.32 -18.84
C LEU A 222 21.24 18.31 -18.36
N VAL A 223 20.40 17.42 -18.90
CA VAL A 223 18.98 17.32 -18.56
C VAL A 223 18.78 16.33 -17.41
N PRO A 224 18.37 16.80 -16.21
CA PRO A 224 18.00 15.92 -15.10
C PRO A 224 16.66 15.21 -15.37
N VAL A 225 16.46 14.07 -14.72
CA VAL A 225 15.18 13.34 -14.74
C VAL A 225 14.24 13.87 -13.65
N PRO A 226 12.94 14.07 -13.94
CA PRO A 226 11.98 14.52 -12.94
C PRO A 226 11.86 13.55 -11.76
N PRO A 227 11.81 14.04 -10.50
CA PRO A 227 11.50 13.19 -9.35
C PRO A 227 10.03 12.73 -9.37
N PRO A 228 9.69 11.60 -8.73
CA PRO A 228 8.31 11.11 -8.67
C PRO A 228 7.32 12.13 -8.07
N GLY A 229 6.16 12.27 -8.71
CA GLY A 229 4.98 13.04 -8.31
C GLY A 229 4.59 14.11 -9.32
N GLN A 230 4.26 15.31 -8.86
CA GLN A 230 3.56 16.32 -9.67
C GLN A 230 4.46 17.28 -10.47
N LEU A 231 5.78 17.10 -10.46
CA LEU A 231 6.73 18.05 -11.06
C LEU A 231 7.31 17.53 -12.38
N HIS A 232 6.75 17.98 -13.50
CA HIS A 232 7.29 17.70 -14.83
C HIS A 232 8.40 18.69 -15.18
N LEU A 233 9.36 18.24 -16.00
CA LEU A 233 10.43 19.09 -16.51
C LEU A 233 10.18 19.42 -17.98
N MET A 234 10.55 20.62 -18.42
CA MET A 234 10.59 20.95 -19.83
C MET A 234 11.91 21.62 -20.21
N PHE A 235 12.38 21.40 -21.44
CA PHE A 235 13.57 22.05 -21.99
C PHE A 235 13.41 22.31 -23.48
N THR A 236 14.21 23.24 -24.00
CA THR A 236 14.14 23.68 -25.40
C THR A 236 15.26 23.02 -26.22
N LEU A 237 14.90 22.19 -27.20
CA LEU A 237 15.80 21.80 -28.29
C LEU A 237 15.18 22.30 -29.58
N ARG A 238 15.71 23.41 -30.12
CA ARG A 238 15.08 24.09 -31.26
C ARG A 238 14.90 23.13 -32.44
N PRO A 239 13.71 23.12 -33.07
CA PRO A 239 12.59 24.05 -32.87
C PRO A 239 11.57 23.65 -31.78
N LEU A 240 11.73 22.52 -31.10
CA LEU A 240 10.73 21.96 -30.20
C LEU A 240 10.95 22.29 -28.72
N THR A 241 9.85 22.36 -27.97
CA THR A 241 9.86 22.27 -26.51
C THR A 241 9.52 20.85 -26.07
N ILE A 242 10.46 20.21 -25.39
CA ILE A 242 10.38 18.81 -24.96
C ILE A 242 9.98 18.76 -23.50
N ILE A 243 9.07 17.84 -23.16
CA ILE A 243 8.55 17.65 -21.81
C ILE A 243 8.95 16.26 -21.33
N LEU A 244 9.47 16.19 -20.11
CA LEU A 244 9.70 14.94 -19.39
C LEU A 244 8.61 14.77 -18.32
N PRO A 245 7.66 13.84 -18.51
CA PRO A 245 6.66 13.56 -17.49
C PRO A 245 7.32 12.94 -16.25
N ALA A 246 6.78 13.28 -15.08
CA ALA A 246 7.17 12.69 -13.82
C ALA A 246 6.44 11.36 -13.62
N LYS A 247 7.10 10.44 -12.92
CA LYS A 247 6.47 9.20 -12.45
C LYS A 247 5.40 9.52 -11.41
N GLU A 248 4.28 8.80 -11.37
CA GLU A 248 3.26 9.03 -10.33
C GLU A 248 3.77 8.64 -8.93
N ASP A 249 4.45 7.50 -8.85
CA ASP A 249 5.04 6.92 -7.64
C ASP A 249 6.47 6.41 -7.94
N LYS A 250 7.28 6.18 -6.92
CA LYS A 250 8.66 5.69 -7.01
C LYS A 250 8.74 4.34 -7.73
N ASP A 251 7.77 3.47 -7.49
CA ASP A 251 7.75 2.10 -8.00
C ASP A 251 7.15 1.98 -9.41
N LEU A 252 6.56 3.06 -9.94
CA LEU A 252 5.92 3.07 -11.25
C LEU A 252 6.87 3.61 -12.33
N PRO A 253 6.79 3.08 -13.57
CA PRO A 253 7.50 3.67 -14.71
C PRO A 253 6.90 5.03 -15.08
N ALA A 254 7.71 5.86 -15.75
CA ALA A 254 7.19 7.10 -16.34
C ALA A 254 6.37 6.75 -17.59
N VAL A 255 5.22 7.39 -17.78
CA VAL A 255 4.36 7.15 -18.94
C VAL A 255 4.58 8.27 -19.96
N ASP A 256 5.43 8.01 -20.96
CA ASP A 256 5.75 8.93 -22.07
C ASP A 256 5.42 8.31 -23.44
N LEU A 257 4.23 7.73 -23.54
CA LEU A 257 3.72 7.05 -24.73
C LEU A 257 2.18 7.09 -24.80
N ASP A 258 1.62 6.78 -25.96
CA ASP A 258 0.18 6.80 -26.23
C ASP A 258 -0.48 5.48 -25.78
N LEU A 259 -1.14 5.45 -24.61
CA LEU A 259 -1.72 4.20 -24.07
C LEU A 259 -2.97 3.72 -24.81
N HIS A 260 -3.51 4.52 -25.73
CA HIS A 260 -4.65 4.14 -26.54
C HIS A 260 -4.26 3.30 -27.77
N LEU A 261 -2.96 3.11 -28.06
CA LEU A 261 -2.50 2.33 -29.22
C LEU A 261 -3.07 0.90 -29.27
N PRO A 262 -3.08 0.09 -28.19
CA PRO A 262 -3.72 -1.23 -28.21
C PRO A 262 -5.22 -1.18 -28.53
N LEU A 263 -5.92 -0.13 -28.09
CA LEU A 263 -7.36 0.05 -28.34
C LEU A 263 -7.67 0.49 -29.78
N LEU A 264 -6.67 1.00 -30.51
CA LEU A 264 -6.78 1.29 -31.94
C LEU A 264 -6.53 0.04 -32.79
N CYS A 265 -5.64 -0.86 -32.33
CA CYS A 265 -5.25 -2.06 -33.07
C CYS A 265 -6.15 -3.28 -32.78
N PHE A 266 -6.70 -3.40 -31.57
CA PHE A 266 -7.46 -4.57 -31.13
C PHE A 266 -8.87 -4.20 -30.67
N ARG A 267 -9.83 -5.10 -30.90
CA ARG A 267 -11.12 -5.04 -30.21
C ARG A 267 -10.90 -5.39 -28.73
N PRO A 268 -11.75 -4.90 -27.81
CA PRO A 268 -11.62 -5.20 -26.38
C PRO A 268 -11.51 -6.70 -26.05
N GLN A 269 -12.21 -7.56 -26.80
CA GLN A 269 -12.17 -9.02 -26.61
C GLN A 269 -10.78 -9.61 -26.95
N GLN A 270 -10.18 -9.19 -28.05
CA GLN A 270 -8.84 -9.63 -28.44
C GLN A 270 -7.79 -9.09 -27.46
N LEU A 271 -7.95 -7.85 -27.01
CA LEU A 271 -7.07 -7.28 -25.99
C LEU A 271 -7.14 -8.03 -24.66
N LEU A 272 -8.34 -8.45 -24.23
CA LEU A 272 -8.51 -9.32 -23.05
C LEU A 272 -7.83 -10.68 -23.24
N GLN A 273 -7.88 -11.26 -24.43
CA GLN A 273 -7.18 -12.49 -24.75
C GLN A 273 -5.65 -12.32 -24.65
N VAL A 274 -5.11 -11.22 -25.16
CA VAL A 274 -3.68 -10.87 -25.01
C VAL A 274 -3.30 -10.70 -23.54
N ILE A 275 -4.11 -9.96 -22.77
CA ILE A 275 -3.90 -9.79 -21.32
C ILE A 275 -3.95 -11.15 -20.61
N SER A 276 -4.87 -12.05 -21.01
CA SER A 276 -4.96 -13.40 -20.47
C SER A 276 -3.66 -14.20 -20.71
N CYS A 277 -3.10 -14.12 -21.91
CA CYS A 277 -1.84 -14.78 -22.26
C CYS A 277 -0.67 -14.27 -21.40
N LEU A 278 -0.62 -12.96 -21.15
CA LEU A 278 0.42 -12.36 -20.30
C LEU A 278 0.22 -12.72 -18.82
N LEU A 279 -1.00 -12.71 -18.30
CA LEU A 279 -1.28 -13.12 -16.91
C LEU A 279 -0.95 -14.59 -16.65
N GLN A 280 -1.04 -15.42 -17.68
CA GLN A 280 -0.68 -16.85 -17.65
C GLN A 280 0.79 -17.11 -18.01
N GLU A 281 1.61 -16.06 -18.16
CA GLU A 281 3.03 -16.15 -18.56
C GLU A 281 3.25 -17.09 -19.76
N GLN A 282 2.54 -16.86 -20.87
CA GLN A 282 2.72 -17.62 -22.11
C GLN A 282 3.93 -17.13 -22.93
N ARG A 283 4.33 -17.91 -23.94
CA ARG A 283 5.38 -17.54 -24.92
C ARG A 283 4.75 -16.68 -26.02
N VAL A 284 4.85 -15.37 -25.89
CA VAL A 284 4.13 -14.40 -26.74
C VAL A 284 5.08 -13.73 -27.73
N VAL A 285 4.71 -13.75 -29.01
CA VAL A 285 5.41 -13.04 -30.10
C VAL A 285 4.47 -12.03 -30.75
N LEU A 286 4.87 -10.76 -30.71
CA LEU A 286 4.20 -9.67 -31.40
C LEU A 286 4.72 -9.52 -32.83
N PHE A 287 3.83 -9.33 -33.80
CA PHE A 287 4.17 -9.10 -35.21
C PHE A 287 3.60 -7.77 -35.70
N SER A 288 4.40 -7.09 -36.53
CA SER A 288 4.04 -5.84 -37.19
C SER A 288 4.94 -5.65 -38.41
N ALA A 289 4.42 -5.05 -39.48
CA ALA A 289 5.22 -4.56 -40.61
C ALA A 289 6.01 -3.29 -40.25
N ASP A 290 5.63 -2.61 -39.16
CA ASP A 290 6.30 -1.43 -38.63
C ASP A 290 6.99 -1.75 -37.29
N TRP A 291 8.32 -1.68 -37.28
CA TRP A 291 9.15 -1.93 -36.09
C TRP A 291 8.84 -0.99 -34.93
N SER A 292 8.37 0.23 -35.20
CA SER A 292 8.05 1.22 -34.17
C SER A 292 6.88 0.78 -33.30
N ARG A 293 5.91 0.05 -33.88
CA ARG A 293 4.70 -0.42 -33.19
C ARG A 293 5.00 -1.50 -32.17
N LEU A 294 5.98 -2.37 -32.43
CA LEU A 294 6.29 -3.53 -31.58
C LEU A 294 6.58 -3.11 -30.13
N THR A 295 7.56 -2.21 -29.95
CA THR A 295 7.96 -1.73 -28.61
C THR A 295 6.87 -0.90 -27.95
N LEU A 296 6.21 0.00 -28.69
CA LEU A 296 5.14 0.81 -28.12
C LEU A 296 3.95 -0.04 -27.65
N MET A 297 3.57 -1.05 -28.44
CA MET A 297 2.49 -1.98 -28.10
C MET A 297 2.85 -2.82 -26.87
N ALA A 298 4.06 -3.38 -26.86
CA ALA A 298 4.52 -4.20 -25.74
C ALA A 298 4.55 -3.42 -24.41
N GLU A 299 5.07 -2.18 -24.42
CA GLU A 299 5.08 -1.32 -23.24
C GLU A 299 3.65 -0.93 -22.80
N CYS A 300 2.73 -0.64 -23.72
CA CYS A 300 1.33 -0.40 -23.37
C CYS A 300 0.70 -1.59 -22.64
N LEU A 301 0.90 -2.80 -23.18
CA LEU A 301 0.36 -4.03 -22.59
C LEU A 301 0.93 -4.29 -21.19
N LEU A 302 2.23 -4.07 -20.98
CA LEU A 302 2.84 -4.19 -19.65
C LEU A 302 2.33 -3.13 -18.67
N LEU A 303 2.02 -1.91 -19.14
CA LEU A 303 1.41 -0.86 -18.33
C LEU A 303 -0.05 -1.18 -17.94
N PHE A 304 -0.77 -1.95 -18.77
CA PHE A 304 -2.13 -2.41 -18.43
C PHE A 304 -2.15 -3.46 -17.32
N LEU A 305 -1.04 -4.17 -17.10
CA LEU A 305 -0.93 -5.17 -16.04
C LEU A 305 -0.65 -4.57 -14.66
N GLN A 306 -0.33 -3.28 -14.55
CA GLN A 306 0.04 -2.64 -13.29
C GLN A 306 -1.06 -2.83 -12.20
N PRO A 307 -0.68 -3.13 -10.94
CA PRO A 307 0.67 -3.12 -10.38
C PRO A 307 1.45 -4.44 -10.55
N LEU A 308 0.97 -5.39 -11.36
CA LEU A 308 1.70 -6.62 -11.63
C LEU A 308 2.97 -6.31 -12.44
N SER A 309 4.06 -7.01 -12.12
CA SER A 309 5.36 -6.80 -12.77
C SER A 309 5.76 -8.02 -13.57
N TRP A 310 6.03 -7.83 -14.86
CA TRP A 310 6.54 -8.86 -15.76
C TRP A 310 8.03 -9.10 -15.50
N GLN A 311 8.39 -10.33 -15.16
CA GLN A 311 9.77 -10.71 -14.80
C GLN A 311 10.40 -11.72 -15.77
N GLN A 312 9.67 -12.14 -16.79
CA GLN A 312 10.16 -13.08 -17.80
C GLN A 312 10.96 -12.32 -18.89
N PRO A 313 11.76 -13.02 -19.72
CA PRO A 313 12.48 -12.41 -20.84
C PRO A 313 11.59 -11.48 -21.67
N TYR A 314 12.10 -10.28 -21.95
CA TYR A 314 11.40 -9.21 -22.65
C TYR A 314 12.32 -8.57 -23.69
N VAL A 315 11.99 -8.76 -24.97
CA VAL A 315 12.76 -8.25 -26.12
C VAL A 315 11.80 -7.79 -27.21
N PRO A 316 11.31 -6.54 -27.19
CA PRO A 316 10.23 -6.10 -28.06
C PRO A 316 10.59 -6.05 -29.55
N VAL A 317 11.88 -6.07 -29.91
CA VAL A 317 12.35 -6.09 -31.31
C VAL A 317 13.47 -7.12 -31.43
N LEU A 318 13.24 -8.16 -32.23
CA LEU A 318 14.23 -9.14 -32.66
C LEU A 318 14.66 -8.86 -34.11
N ALA A 319 15.97 -8.79 -34.33
CA ALA A 319 16.53 -8.83 -35.68
C ALA A 319 16.51 -10.26 -36.24
N ARG A 320 16.63 -10.40 -37.56
CA ARG A 320 16.61 -11.72 -38.22
C ARG A 320 17.63 -12.71 -37.64
N GLY A 321 18.84 -12.26 -37.32
CA GLY A 321 19.89 -13.11 -36.74
C GLY A 321 19.66 -13.50 -35.27
N MET A 322 18.53 -13.10 -34.68
CA MET A 322 18.17 -13.32 -33.28
C MET A 322 16.89 -14.14 -33.13
N LEU A 323 16.33 -14.69 -34.22
CA LEU A 323 15.11 -15.50 -34.16
C LEU A 323 15.27 -16.77 -33.33
N ASP A 324 16.49 -17.29 -33.18
CA ASP A 324 16.81 -18.44 -32.32
C ASP A 324 16.37 -18.24 -30.85
N PHE A 325 16.23 -16.99 -30.37
CA PHE A 325 15.73 -16.72 -29.01
C PHE A 325 14.28 -17.18 -28.81
N LEU A 326 13.49 -17.33 -29.88
CA LEU A 326 12.12 -17.83 -29.82
C LEU A 326 12.05 -19.31 -29.39
N MET A 327 13.15 -20.05 -29.53
CA MET A 327 13.29 -21.43 -29.06
C MET A 327 13.42 -21.54 -27.53
N ALA A 328 13.44 -20.41 -26.80
CA ALA A 328 13.48 -20.43 -25.34
C ALA A 328 12.27 -21.20 -24.77
N PRO A 329 12.49 -22.17 -23.86
CA PRO A 329 11.42 -23.03 -23.34
C PRO A 329 10.57 -22.35 -22.26
N THR A 330 11.01 -21.19 -21.76
CA THR A 330 10.31 -20.41 -20.74
C THR A 330 9.38 -19.37 -21.36
N ALA A 331 8.44 -18.87 -20.58
CA ALA A 331 7.63 -17.69 -20.92
C ALA A 331 8.50 -16.53 -21.41
N PHE A 332 8.00 -15.74 -22.35
CA PHE A 332 8.65 -14.51 -22.83
C PHE A 332 7.66 -13.61 -23.55
N LEU A 333 8.04 -12.34 -23.69
CA LEU A 333 7.39 -11.38 -24.58
C LEU A 333 8.41 -10.84 -25.57
N MET A 334 8.28 -11.24 -26.83
CA MET A 334 9.20 -10.83 -27.89
C MET A 334 8.45 -10.24 -29.08
N GLY A 335 9.13 -9.51 -29.97
CA GLY A 335 8.53 -8.94 -31.17
C GLY A 335 9.36 -9.14 -32.43
N CYS A 336 8.69 -9.45 -33.54
CA CYS A 336 9.29 -9.75 -34.84
C CYS A 336 8.60 -8.95 -35.94
N HIS A 337 9.30 -8.73 -37.04
CA HIS A 337 8.65 -8.17 -38.23
C HIS A 337 7.75 -9.20 -38.91
N LEU A 338 6.65 -8.72 -39.48
CA LEU A 338 5.59 -9.56 -40.09
C LEU A 338 6.12 -10.50 -41.18
N SER A 339 7.22 -10.14 -41.86
CA SER A 339 7.87 -11.02 -42.86
C SER A 339 8.34 -12.36 -42.29
N HIS A 340 8.57 -12.46 -40.98
CA HIS A 340 9.01 -13.68 -40.31
C HIS A 340 7.84 -14.51 -39.76
N PHE A 341 6.59 -14.07 -39.93
CA PHE A 341 5.43 -14.75 -39.35
C PHE A 341 5.34 -16.23 -39.78
N ALA A 342 5.47 -16.51 -41.08
CA ALA A 342 5.37 -17.87 -41.61
C ALA A 342 6.53 -18.78 -41.15
N GLU A 343 7.75 -18.24 -41.08
CA GLU A 343 8.95 -18.94 -40.59
C GLU A 343 8.78 -19.31 -39.11
N VAL A 344 8.41 -18.34 -38.28
CA VAL A 344 8.22 -18.52 -36.83
C VAL A 344 7.05 -19.48 -36.53
N ALA A 345 5.93 -19.34 -37.24
CA ALA A 345 4.77 -20.21 -37.06
C ALA A 345 5.06 -21.68 -37.40
N ALA A 346 5.92 -21.93 -38.40
CA ALA A 346 6.27 -23.28 -38.82
C ALA A 346 7.34 -23.94 -37.93
N GLU A 347 8.28 -23.16 -37.38
CA GLU A 347 9.46 -23.71 -36.69
C GLU A 347 9.27 -23.94 -35.19
N THR A 348 8.28 -23.30 -34.55
CA THR A 348 8.14 -23.34 -33.08
C THR A 348 6.73 -23.71 -32.64
N GLU A 349 6.58 -24.81 -31.91
CA GLU A 349 5.32 -25.22 -31.29
C GLU A 349 4.99 -24.38 -30.03
N ASP A 350 3.70 -24.25 -29.74
CA ASP A 350 3.13 -23.58 -28.56
C ASP A 350 3.46 -22.07 -28.40
N LEU A 351 3.69 -21.36 -29.50
CA LEU A 351 3.79 -19.91 -29.49
C LEU A 351 2.42 -19.25 -29.63
N ILE A 352 2.19 -18.18 -28.86
CA ILE A 352 1.08 -17.26 -29.07
C ILE A 352 1.55 -16.17 -30.03
N LEU A 353 0.95 -16.13 -31.22
CA LEU A 353 1.30 -15.22 -32.30
C LEU A 353 0.26 -14.09 -32.33
N ILE A 354 0.71 -12.86 -32.15
CA ILE A 354 -0.18 -11.69 -32.13
C ILE A 354 0.18 -10.79 -33.30
N ASN A 355 -0.71 -10.66 -34.28
CA ASN A 355 -0.55 -9.71 -35.39
C ASN A 355 -1.17 -8.37 -34.99
N ILE A 356 -0.32 -7.36 -34.75
CA ILE A 356 -0.76 -6.01 -34.36
C ILE A 356 -1.49 -5.30 -35.50
N ASP A 357 -1.09 -5.54 -36.75
CA ASP A 357 -1.62 -4.82 -37.90
C ASP A 357 -3.05 -5.28 -38.26
N GLU A 358 -3.34 -6.56 -38.05
CA GLU A 358 -4.67 -7.15 -38.27
C GLU A 358 -5.53 -7.22 -36.99
N GLY A 359 -4.91 -7.00 -35.82
CA GLY A 359 -5.58 -7.12 -34.53
C GLY A 359 -5.96 -8.56 -34.18
N SER A 360 -5.21 -9.57 -34.67
CA SER A 360 -5.52 -10.99 -34.51
C SER A 360 -4.57 -11.69 -33.52
N VAL A 361 -5.09 -12.74 -32.88
CA VAL A 361 -4.36 -13.59 -31.93
C VAL A 361 -4.56 -15.04 -32.38
N SER A 362 -3.47 -15.76 -32.64
CA SER A 362 -3.47 -17.16 -33.06
C SER A 362 -2.39 -17.96 -32.33
N THR A 363 -2.34 -19.27 -32.53
CA THR A 363 -1.23 -20.12 -32.07
C THR A 363 -0.46 -20.67 -33.27
N SER A 364 0.76 -21.16 -33.06
CA SER A 364 1.53 -21.78 -34.15
C SER A 364 0.89 -23.08 -34.68
N SER A 365 0.05 -23.75 -33.89
CA SER A 365 -0.61 -25.02 -34.23
C SER A 365 -2.09 -24.90 -34.63
N SER A 366 -2.73 -23.74 -34.40
CA SER A 366 -4.16 -23.52 -34.70
C SER A 366 -4.50 -22.03 -34.87
N GLU A 367 -5.55 -21.75 -35.66
CA GLU A 367 -6.12 -20.40 -35.74
C GLU A 367 -6.85 -20.00 -34.45
N THR A 368 -7.22 -20.95 -33.59
CA THR A 368 -7.90 -20.70 -32.32
C THR A 368 -6.96 -20.91 -31.13
N VAL A 369 -6.90 -19.93 -30.24
CA VAL A 369 -6.15 -20.03 -28.99
C VAL A 369 -6.92 -20.84 -27.96
N ASP A 370 -6.43 -22.03 -27.62
CA ASP A 370 -6.98 -22.87 -26.54
C ASP A 370 -6.38 -22.46 -25.19
N LEU A 371 -6.72 -21.24 -24.74
CA LEU A 371 -6.33 -20.74 -23.41
C LEU A 371 -7.56 -20.34 -22.61
N PRO A 372 -7.54 -20.54 -21.28
CA PRO A 372 -8.60 -20.05 -20.42
C PRO A 372 -8.78 -18.54 -20.53
N ASP A 373 -10.03 -18.11 -20.67
CA ASP A 373 -10.39 -16.70 -20.73
C ASP A 373 -10.36 -16.03 -19.35
N ILE A 374 -10.24 -14.70 -19.36
CA ILE A 374 -10.42 -13.86 -18.18
C ILE A 374 -11.85 -14.07 -17.64
N PRO A 375 -12.04 -14.07 -16.29
CA PRO A 375 -13.36 -14.15 -15.68
C PRO A 375 -14.42 -13.22 -16.35
N PRO A 376 -15.59 -13.75 -16.76
CA PRO A 376 -16.55 -13.01 -17.59
C PRO A 376 -16.98 -11.67 -17.00
N ALA A 377 -17.25 -11.60 -15.70
CA ALA A 377 -17.66 -10.37 -15.04
C ALA A 377 -16.60 -9.25 -15.13
N ALA A 378 -15.31 -9.62 -15.07
CA ALA A 378 -14.21 -8.66 -15.22
C ALA A 378 -14.04 -8.24 -16.69
N ALA A 379 -14.19 -9.19 -17.63
CA ALA A 379 -14.13 -8.96 -19.07
C ALA A 379 -15.26 -8.02 -19.57
N ASP A 380 -16.49 -8.24 -19.12
CA ASP A 380 -17.66 -7.43 -19.48
C ASP A 380 -17.51 -5.99 -18.98
N CYS A 381 -17.09 -5.84 -17.72
CA CYS A 381 -16.82 -4.53 -17.12
C CYS A 381 -15.75 -3.77 -17.93
N PHE A 382 -14.62 -4.41 -18.23
CA PHE A 382 -13.57 -3.80 -19.05
C PHE A 382 -14.09 -3.38 -20.44
N THR A 383 -14.82 -4.26 -21.12
CA THR A 383 -15.39 -3.98 -22.45
C THR A 383 -16.33 -2.78 -22.41
N GLN A 384 -17.21 -2.71 -21.41
CA GLN A 384 -18.14 -1.58 -21.22
C GLN A 384 -17.39 -0.27 -20.96
N ARG A 385 -16.35 -0.30 -20.10
CA ARG A 385 -15.54 0.90 -19.80
C ARG A 385 -14.78 1.38 -21.03
N CYS A 386 -14.21 0.48 -21.82
CA CYS A 386 -13.50 0.83 -23.06
C CYS A 386 -14.38 1.58 -24.06
N GLN A 387 -15.67 1.23 -24.17
CA GLN A 387 -16.62 1.92 -25.07
C GLN A 387 -16.85 3.39 -24.70
N SER A 388 -16.58 3.78 -23.44
CA SER A 388 -16.74 5.16 -22.97
C SER A 388 -15.51 6.05 -23.21
N LEU A 389 -14.38 5.48 -23.66
CA LEU A 389 -13.14 6.20 -23.85
C LEU A 389 -13.17 7.04 -25.14
N GLN A 390 -12.76 8.30 -25.04
CA GLN A 390 -12.60 9.19 -26.19
C GLN A 390 -11.20 9.04 -26.77
N ILE A 391 -11.01 8.04 -27.64
CA ILE A 391 -9.68 7.67 -28.17
C ILE A 391 -9.25 8.44 -29.45
N HIS A 392 -10.13 9.26 -30.02
CA HIS A 392 -9.87 10.00 -31.26
C HIS A 392 -9.64 11.49 -30.97
N PHE A 393 -8.38 11.94 -31.02
CA PHE A 393 -8.00 13.35 -30.79
C PHE A 393 -8.69 14.31 -31.78
N ASP A 394 -8.72 13.96 -33.07
CA ASP A 394 -9.25 14.85 -34.11
C ASP A 394 -10.75 15.12 -33.92
N LEU A 395 -11.51 14.12 -33.45
CA LEU A 395 -12.95 14.29 -33.15
C LEU A 395 -13.20 15.24 -31.98
N ASP A 396 -12.32 15.25 -30.97
CA ASP A 396 -12.37 16.20 -29.86
C ASP A 396 -11.98 17.62 -30.32
N HIS A 397 -11.01 17.70 -31.23
CA HIS A 397 -10.54 18.98 -31.77
C HIS A 397 -11.55 19.65 -32.72
N CYS A 398 -12.49 18.92 -33.35
CA CYS A 398 -13.51 19.50 -34.23
C CYS A 398 -14.33 20.65 -33.61
N ARG A 399 -14.38 20.73 -32.27
CA ARG A 399 -15.10 21.76 -31.52
C ARG A 399 -14.27 23.01 -31.21
N HIS A 400 -12.99 23.01 -31.58
CA HIS A 400 -12.02 24.05 -31.24
C HIS A 400 -11.53 24.77 -32.50
N ALA A 401 -11.08 26.02 -32.35
CA ALA A 401 -10.49 26.78 -33.45
C ALA A 401 -9.09 26.23 -33.80
N SER A 402 -8.70 26.34 -35.07
CA SER A 402 -7.36 25.95 -35.52
C SER A 402 -6.28 26.81 -34.85
N CYS A 403 -5.25 26.15 -34.33
CA CYS A 403 -4.11 26.80 -33.68
C CYS A 403 -3.08 27.30 -34.71
N THR A 404 -2.43 28.44 -34.45
CA THR A 404 -1.36 29.01 -35.29
C THR A 404 0.05 28.69 -34.81
N ASP A 405 0.23 28.23 -33.57
CA ASP A 405 1.52 27.86 -32.98
C ASP A 405 1.66 26.33 -32.83
N ILE A 406 2.69 25.77 -33.46
CA ILE A 406 3.00 24.33 -33.41
C ILE A 406 3.20 23.86 -31.95
N ASN A 407 3.82 24.65 -31.09
CA ASN A 407 4.05 24.25 -29.70
C ASN A 407 2.76 24.22 -28.90
N GLU A 408 1.83 25.13 -29.17
CA GLU A 408 0.51 25.17 -28.54
C GLU A 408 -0.34 23.98 -29.01
N GLN A 409 -0.35 23.67 -30.30
CA GLN A 409 -1.04 22.48 -30.81
C GLN A 409 -0.48 21.18 -30.20
N ARG A 410 0.84 21.07 -30.06
CA ARG A 410 1.48 19.93 -29.39
C ARG A 410 1.14 19.87 -27.90
N ALA A 411 1.07 21.01 -27.23
CA ALA A 411 0.66 21.08 -25.81
C ALA A 411 -0.78 20.60 -25.63
N GLN A 412 -1.71 21.01 -26.50
CA GLN A 412 -3.10 20.53 -26.52
C GLN A 412 -3.16 19.00 -26.70
N ARG A 413 -2.43 18.45 -27.67
CA ARG A 413 -2.37 16.99 -27.89
C ARG A 413 -1.83 16.24 -26.67
N ARG A 414 -0.78 16.77 -26.03
CA ARG A 414 -0.21 16.17 -24.80
C ARG A 414 -1.17 16.21 -23.62
N THR A 415 -1.91 17.32 -23.43
CA THR A 415 -2.92 17.41 -22.37
C THR A 415 -4.04 16.40 -22.59
N TRP A 416 -4.54 16.29 -23.83
CA TRP A 416 -5.52 15.27 -24.18
C TRP A 416 -4.99 13.85 -23.94
N GLN A 417 -3.77 13.56 -24.42
CA GLN A 417 -3.10 12.27 -24.23
C GLN A 417 -2.94 11.93 -22.75
N HIS A 418 -2.48 12.88 -21.93
CA HIS A 418 -2.32 12.68 -20.50
C HIS A 418 -3.65 12.34 -19.81
N ASN A 419 -4.72 13.07 -20.15
CA ASN A 419 -6.05 12.80 -19.62
C ASN A 419 -6.55 11.42 -20.06
N LEU A 420 -6.40 11.05 -21.33
CA LEU A 420 -6.82 9.75 -21.84
C LEU A 420 -6.01 8.60 -21.22
N ASN A 421 -4.68 8.73 -21.14
CA ASN A 421 -3.79 7.77 -20.50
C ASN A 421 -4.23 7.50 -19.06
N HIS A 422 -4.53 8.55 -18.29
CA HIS A 422 -5.02 8.39 -16.92
C HIS A 422 -6.35 7.61 -16.87
N HIS A 423 -7.30 7.85 -17.78
CA HIS A 423 -8.52 7.06 -17.85
C HIS A 423 -8.25 5.59 -18.22
N ILE A 424 -7.38 5.34 -19.20
CA ILE A 424 -7.01 3.99 -19.63
C ILE A 424 -6.35 3.21 -18.49
N GLN A 425 -5.38 3.82 -17.79
CA GLN A 425 -4.73 3.20 -16.63
C GLN A 425 -5.73 2.85 -15.54
N ARG A 426 -6.75 3.69 -15.31
CA ARG A 426 -7.82 3.39 -14.36
C ARG A 426 -8.68 2.21 -14.80
N VAL A 427 -9.06 2.15 -16.07
CA VAL A 427 -9.84 1.02 -16.63
C VAL A 427 -9.05 -0.29 -16.57
N ALA A 428 -7.76 -0.25 -16.92
CA ALA A 428 -6.88 -1.41 -16.83
C ALA A 428 -6.66 -1.86 -15.37
N LEU A 429 -6.45 -0.91 -14.45
CA LEU A 429 -6.33 -1.22 -13.02
C LEU A 429 -7.64 -1.81 -12.46
N GLU A 430 -8.80 -1.31 -12.89
CA GLU A 430 -10.10 -1.85 -12.50
C GLU A 430 -10.27 -3.31 -12.96
N LEU A 431 -9.80 -3.65 -14.17
CA LEU A 431 -9.74 -5.03 -14.65
C LEU A 431 -8.89 -5.92 -13.72
N ILE A 432 -7.65 -5.51 -13.40
CA ILE A 432 -6.75 -6.27 -12.53
C ILE A 432 -7.34 -6.43 -11.12
N VAL A 433 -7.92 -5.37 -10.57
CA VAL A 433 -8.63 -5.40 -9.28
C VAL A 433 -9.82 -6.36 -9.33
N ASN A 434 -10.60 -6.39 -10.41
CA ASN A 434 -11.74 -7.28 -10.54
C ASN A 434 -11.31 -8.75 -10.66
N ILE A 435 -10.15 -9.03 -11.28
CA ILE A 435 -9.59 -10.39 -11.37
C ILE A 435 -9.07 -10.88 -10.00
N PHE A 436 -8.38 -10.04 -9.23
CA PHE A 436 -7.62 -10.50 -8.05
C PHE A 436 -8.11 -10.02 -6.68
N ARG A 437 -9.14 -9.19 -6.58
CA ARG A 437 -9.65 -8.67 -5.28
C ARG A 437 -9.91 -9.73 -4.22
N ASP A 438 -10.41 -10.90 -4.63
CA ASP A 438 -10.77 -11.94 -3.67
C ASP A 438 -9.55 -12.64 -3.07
N VAL A 439 -8.34 -12.46 -3.63
CA VAL A 439 -7.10 -13.06 -3.12
C VAL A 439 -6.83 -12.63 -1.68
N SER A 440 -7.11 -11.37 -1.32
CA SER A 440 -6.89 -10.83 0.02
C SER A 440 -7.62 -11.64 1.11
N ASN A 441 -8.77 -12.23 0.77
CA ASN A 441 -9.55 -13.09 1.65
C ASN A 441 -8.86 -14.41 1.98
N HIS A 442 -7.84 -14.84 1.23
CA HIS A 442 -7.14 -16.12 1.39
C HIS A 442 -5.68 -15.98 1.86
N LEU A 443 -5.27 -14.78 2.32
CA LEU A 443 -3.89 -14.48 2.77
C LEU A 443 -3.68 -14.47 4.28
N ASN A 444 -2.97 -15.44 4.83
CA ASN A 444 -2.51 -15.36 6.22
C ASN A 444 -1.26 -14.46 6.34
N TYR A 445 -1.46 -13.22 6.81
CA TYR A 445 -0.39 -12.24 6.99
C TYR A 445 0.63 -12.64 8.07
N GLU A 446 0.19 -13.27 9.16
CA GLU A 446 1.07 -13.63 10.28
C GLU A 446 2.08 -14.70 9.87
N HIS A 447 1.62 -15.69 9.09
CA HIS A 447 2.46 -16.79 8.63
C HIS A 447 2.98 -16.63 7.19
N ARG A 448 2.63 -15.52 6.52
CA ARG A 448 2.94 -15.24 5.10
C ARG A 448 2.48 -16.36 4.14
N VAL A 449 1.27 -16.87 4.37
CA VAL A 449 0.71 -18.01 3.64
C VAL A 449 -0.43 -17.59 2.72
N PHE A 450 -0.45 -18.09 1.48
CA PHE A 450 -1.61 -18.04 0.59
C PHE A 450 -2.23 -19.43 0.45
N ASN A 451 -3.53 -19.55 0.72
CA ASN A 451 -4.28 -20.80 0.58
C ASN A 451 -4.91 -20.90 -0.81
N SER A 452 -4.14 -21.41 -1.77
CA SER A 452 -4.56 -21.53 -3.17
C SER A 452 -5.71 -22.51 -3.39
N GLU A 453 -5.76 -23.60 -2.62
CA GLU A 453 -6.82 -24.61 -2.75
C GLU A 453 -8.18 -24.03 -2.37
N GLU A 454 -8.26 -23.31 -1.25
CA GLU A 454 -9.49 -22.65 -0.82
C GLU A 454 -9.88 -21.53 -1.79
N PHE A 455 -8.91 -20.76 -2.29
CA PHE A 455 -9.19 -19.75 -3.31
C PHE A 455 -9.83 -20.37 -4.56
N LEU A 456 -9.26 -21.47 -5.09
CA LEU A 456 -9.80 -22.16 -6.28
C LEU A 456 -11.21 -22.73 -6.04
N LYS A 457 -11.49 -23.30 -4.86
CA LYS A 457 -12.83 -23.80 -4.52
C LYS A 457 -13.91 -22.72 -4.55
N THR A 458 -13.55 -21.45 -4.33
CA THR A 458 -14.51 -20.33 -4.38
C THR A 458 -14.83 -19.84 -5.79
N ARG A 459 -14.11 -20.32 -6.82
CA ARG A 459 -14.29 -19.90 -8.22
C ARG A 459 -15.24 -20.83 -8.96
N GLU A 460 -15.97 -20.28 -9.94
CA GLU A 460 -16.80 -21.11 -10.81
C GLU A 460 -15.95 -22.12 -11.59
N PRO A 461 -16.47 -23.33 -11.89
CA PRO A 461 -15.70 -24.38 -12.56
C PRO A 461 -15.02 -23.93 -13.86
N ALA A 462 -15.67 -23.05 -14.63
CA ALA A 462 -15.11 -22.47 -15.85
C ALA A 462 -13.91 -21.54 -15.57
N GLU A 463 -13.98 -20.73 -14.51
CA GLU A 463 -12.91 -19.80 -14.13
C GLU A 463 -11.72 -20.51 -13.46
N GLN A 464 -11.93 -21.69 -12.86
CA GLN A 464 -10.87 -22.43 -12.18
C GLN A 464 -9.72 -22.79 -13.11
N VAL A 465 -9.98 -23.01 -14.41
CA VAL A 465 -8.93 -23.34 -15.39
C VAL A 465 -7.96 -22.17 -15.57
N PHE A 466 -8.48 -20.95 -15.64
CA PHE A 466 -7.68 -19.71 -15.70
C PHE A 466 -6.84 -19.54 -14.44
N TYR A 467 -7.48 -19.59 -13.27
CA TYR A 467 -6.77 -19.37 -12.02
C TYR A 467 -5.72 -20.45 -11.73
N LYS A 468 -5.96 -21.72 -12.06
CA LYS A 468 -4.95 -22.78 -11.87
C LYS A 468 -3.62 -22.44 -12.55
N LYS A 469 -3.66 -21.92 -13.78
CA LYS A 469 -2.45 -21.47 -14.49
C LYS A 469 -1.86 -20.21 -13.84
N VAL A 470 -2.68 -19.18 -13.60
CA VAL A 470 -2.21 -17.90 -13.06
C VAL A 470 -1.55 -18.04 -11.68
N LEU A 471 -2.08 -18.89 -10.78
CA LEU A 471 -1.52 -19.05 -9.42
C LEU A 471 -0.13 -19.71 -9.38
N GLU A 472 0.34 -20.26 -10.50
CA GLU A 472 1.67 -20.85 -10.66
C GLU A 472 2.69 -19.87 -11.22
N THR A 473 2.24 -18.73 -11.73
CA THR A 473 3.09 -17.73 -12.39
C THR A 473 3.93 -16.90 -11.44
N HIS A 474 5.07 -16.40 -11.94
CA HIS A 474 5.97 -15.52 -11.20
C HIS A 474 5.36 -14.14 -10.99
N ILE A 475 4.64 -13.62 -12.00
CA ILE A 475 3.91 -12.35 -11.92
C ILE A 475 2.89 -12.35 -10.75
N PHE A 476 2.14 -13.45 -10.56
CA PHE A 476 1.22 -13.58 -9.43
C PHE A 476 1.94 -13.74 -8.09
N HIS A 477 3.06 -14.47 -8.06
CA HIS A 477 3.87 -14.60 -6.84
C HIS A 477 4.43 -13.25 -6.37
N SER A 478 4.93 -12.41 -7.29
CA SER A 478 5.36 -11.04 -6.99
C SER A 478 4.21 -10.20 -6.45
N PHE A 479 3.02 -10.34 -7.03
CA PHE A 479 1.81 -9.68 -6.52
C PHE A 479 1.45 -10.13 -5.09
N LEU A 480 1.47 -11.43 -4.81
CA LEU A 480 1.23 -11.97 -3.47
C LEU A 480 2.21 -11.42 -2.44
N LYS A 481 3.49 -11.30 -2.80
CA LYS A 481 4.53 -10.72 -1.95
C LYS A 481 4.16 -9.29 -1.56
N ASP A 482 3.77 -8.45 -2.51
CA ASP A 482 3.35 -7.07 -2.27
C ASP A 482 2.08 -7.01 -1.39
N ARG A 483 1.11 -7.91 -1.62
CA ARG A 483 -0.11 -8.00 -0.79
C ARG A 483 0.22 -8.42 0.64
N LEU A 484 1.06 -9.44 0.85
CA LEU A 484 1.47 -9.92 2.19
C LEU A 484 2.30 -8.89 2.96
N ASN A 485 3.09 -8.08 2.24
CA ASN A 485 3.81 -6.92 2.79
C ASN A 485 2.87 -5.73 3.09
N LYS A 486 1.56 -5.86 2.85
CA LYS A 486 0.54 -4.82 3.03
C LYS A 486 0.89 -3.53 2.28
N LYS A 487 1.46 -3.67 1.08
CA LYS A 487 1.80 -2.54 0.22
C LYS A 487 0.54 -1.76 -0.16
N MET A 488 0.49 -0.47 0.19
CA MET A 488 -0.60 0.44 -0.16
C MET A 488 -0.33 1.10 -1.52
N ASP A 489 -0.46 0.32 -2.59
CA ASP A 489 -0.33 0.76 -3.99
C ASP A 489 -1.70 1.15 -4.58
N ASN A 490 -1.72 1.46 -5.88
CA ASN A 490 -2.95 1.85 -6.59
C ASN A 490 -4.01 0.73 -6.61
N PHE A 491 -3.58 -0.55 -6.63
CA PHE A 491 -4.50 -1.68 -6.50
C PHE A 491 -5.22 -1.66 -5.15
N ALA A 492 -4.48 -1.56 -4.03
CA ALA A 492 -5.07 -1.55 -2.70
C ALA A 492 -6.03 -0.37 -2.51
N ARG A 493 -5.68 0.81 -3.04
CA ARG A 493 -6.53 2.01 -2.99
C ARG A 493 -7.82 1.82 -3.79
N MET A 494 -7.74 1.27 -4.99
CA MET A 494 -8.91 1.03 -5.84
C MET A 494 -9.79 -0.10 -5.29
N GLU A 495 -9.19 -1.17 -4.75
CA GLU A 495 -9.93 -2.25 -4.08
C GLU A 495 -10.77 -1.70 -2.93
N LEU A 496 -10.20 -0.81 -2.10
CA LEU A 496 -10.91 -0.15 -1.00
C LEU A 496 -12.04 0.76 -1.48
N SER A 497 -11.81 1.56 -2.53
CA SER A 497 -12.81 2.52 -3.02
C SER A 497 -13.96 1.87 -3.79
N THR A 498 -13.70 0.81 -4.55
CA THR A 498 -14.69 0.12 -5.41
C THR A 498 -15.39 -1.05 -4.71
N ARG A 499 -15.12 -1.25 -3.41
CA ARG A 499 -15.64 -2.38 -2.64
C ARG A 499 -17.17 -2.38 -2.53
N SER A 500 -17.79 -1.20 -2.46
CA SER A 500 -19.24 -1.01 -2.36
C SER A 500 -19.96 -1.17 -3.70
N GLU A 501 -19.45 -0.55 -4.77
CA GLU A 501 -20.08 -0.56 -6.10
C GLU A 501 -20.20 -1.96 -6.71
N MET A 502 -19.16 -2.80 -6.62
CA MET A 502 -19.22 -4.17 -7.13
C MET A 502 -20.08 -5.09 -6.24
N GLN A 503 -20.25 -4.78 -4.95
CA GLN A 503 -21.21 -5.51 -4.12
C GLN A 503 -22.64 -5.29 -4.61
N LYS A 504 -22.96 -4.12 -5.17
CA LYS A 504 -24.22 -3.85 -5.89
C LYS A 504 -24.32 -4.62 -7.21
N MET A 505 -23.22 -4.68 -7.97
CA MET A 505 -23.18 -5.38 -9.27
C MET A 505 -23.28 -6.91 -9.10
N LYS A 506 -22.62 -7.50 -8.09
CA LYS A 506 -22.78 -8.91 -7.71
C LYS A 506 -24.19 -9.24 -7.19
N ALA A 507 -24.90 -8.27 -6.59
CA ALA A 507 -26.29 -8.46 -6.16
C ALA A 507 -27.31 -8.48 -7.32
N MET A 508 -26.91 -8.06 -8.52
CA MET A 508 -27.79 -7.96 -9.70
C MET A 508 -27.70 -9.14 -10.68
N VAL A 509 -26.67 -9.99 -10.62
CA VAL A 509 -26.41 -11.01 -11.67
C VAL A 509 -26.75 -12.45 -11.25
N GLU A 510 -26.38 -12.95 -10.07
CA GLU A 510 -26.92 -14.20 -9.47
C GLU A 510 -26.26 -14.47 -8.11
N VAL A 511 -26.82 -15.44 -7.37
CA VAL A 511 -26.67 -15.73 -5.93
C VAL A 511 -25.21 -15.69 -5.42
N PRO A 512 -24.87 -14.84 -4.43
CA PRO A 512 -23.50 -14.74 -3.92
C PRO A 512 -23.11 -15.92 -3.02
N ARG A 513 -22.06 -16.66 -3.40
CA ARG A 513 -21.34 -17.58 -2.51
C ARG A 513 -20.70 -16.86 -1.31
N ARG A 514 -20.66 -17.58 -0.19
CA ARG A 514 -20.60 -17.04 1.18
C ARG A 514 -19.15 -16.98 1.74
N PRO A 515 -18.86 -16.04 2.67
CA PRO A 515 -17.53 -15.77 3.18
C PRO A 515 -17.09 -16.71 4.32
N THR A 516 -15.78 -16.87 4.56
CA THR A 516 -15.23 -17.53 5.76
C THR A 516 -15.69 -16.85 7.06
N MET A 517 -15.62 -17.52 8.22
CA MET A 517 -16.00 -16.95 9.54
C MET A 517 -15.37 -15.57 9.84
N GLN A 518 -14.10 -15.35 9.45
CA GLN A 518 -13.40 -14.07 9.55
C GLN A 518 -13.90 -13.04 8.52
N GLU A 519 -14.19 -13.47 7.30
CA GLU A 519 -14.81 -12.62 6.27
C GLU A 519 -16.26 -12.29 6.56
N ILE A 520 -17.03 -13.15 7.24
CA ILE A 520 -18.38 -12.85 7.71
C ILE A 520 -18.27 -11.73 8.75
N GLN A 521 -17.27 -11.77 9.64
CA GLN A 521 -17.00 -10.69 10.59
C GLN A 521 -16.49 -9.41 9.91
N ALA A 522 -15.78 -9.50 8.77
CA ALA A 522 -15.26 -8.34 8.01
C ALA A 522 -16.27 -7.76 6.98
N ARG A 523 -17.07 -8.58 6.30
CA ARG A 523 -18.16 -8.16 5.40
C ARG A 523 -19.34 -7.57 6.17
N ARG A 524 -19.54 -8.00 7.43
CA ARG A 524 -20.45 -7.33 8.38
C ARG A 524 -19.96 -5.94 8.83
N LYS A 525 -18.68 -5.61 8.61
CA LYS A 525 -18.12 -4.29 8.90
C LYS A 525 -18.29 -3.30 7.73
N SER A 526 -18.32 -3.78 6.48
CA SER A 526 -18.47 -2.93 5.27
C SER A 526 -19.93 -2.76 4.79
N SER A 527 -20.81 -3.75 5.02
CA SER A 527 -22.21 -3.72 4.57
C SER A 527 -23.15 -2.81 5.40
N VAL A 528 -22.62 -2.19 6.47
CA VAL A 528 -23.36 -1.24 7.32
C VAL A 528 -23.68 0.08 6.59
N VAL A 529 -22.94 0.39 5.51
CA VAL A 529 -22.99 1.70 4.85
C VAL A 529 -24.18 1.85 3.90
N GLU A 530 -24.63 0.80 3.20
CA GLU A 530 -25.49 1.01 2.01
C GLU A 530 -26.99 0.75 2.18
N ASN A 531 -27.43 -0.15 3.06
CA ASN A 531 -28.87 -0.47 3.18
C ASN A 531 -29.61 0.27 4.31
N ARG A 532 -28.98 1.27 4.95
CA ARG A 532 -29.66 2.14 5.91
C ARG A 532 -30.54 3.21 5.26
N LEU A 533 -30.38 3.49 3.97
CA LEU A 533 -30.99 4.67 3.35
C LEU A 533 -32.47 4.53 2.96
N SER A 534 -33.14 3.38 3.13
CA SER A 534 -34.54 3.28 2.65
C SER A 534 -35.62 2.74 3.61
N LYS A 535 -35.33 2.10 4.76
CA LYS A 535 -36.43 1.60 5.65
C LYS A 535 -36.22 1.61 7.17
N ARG A 536 -35.21 2.28 7.73
CA ARG A 536 -35.10 2.47 9.20
C ARG A 536 -34.73 3.91 9.58
N LEU A 537 -35.68 4.82 9.39
CA LEU A 537 -35.75 6.10 10.13
C LEU A 537 -36.31 5.90 11.56
N GLY A 538 -35.85 4.85 12.23
CA GLY A 538 -36.30 4.50 13.57
C GLY A 538 -35.30 3.54 14.20
N MET A 539 -34.23 4.09 14.79
CA MET A 539 -33.46 3.57 15.93
C MET A 539 -32.07 4.23 16.12
N SER A 540 -31.68 5.23 15.32
CA SER A 540 -30.63 6.17 15.72
C SER A 540 -31.25 7.31 16.54
N LEU A 541 -30.83 7.45 17.81
CA LEU A 541 -31.07 8.61 18.70
C LEU A 541 -32.57 9.03 18.84
N PRO A 542 -33.29 8.70 19.93
CA PRO A 542 -34.63 9.25 20.12
C PRO A 542 -34.56 10.68 20.66
N ASN A 543 -35.54 11.49 20.21
CA ASN A 543 -35.97 12.81 20.69
C ASN A 543 -35.36 14.04 20.01
N LEU A 544 -35.90 14.38 18.84
CA LEU A 544 -36.26 15.77 18.48
C LEU A 544 -37.61 15.72 17.74
N GLY A 545 -38.53 16.59 18.14
CA GLY A 545 -39.94 16.56 17.78
C GLY A 545 -40.25 16.77 16.29
N VAL A 546 -41.38 16.20 15.91
CA VAL A 546 -42.01 16.17 14.59
C VAL A 546 -42.64 17.53 14.26
N ASP A 547 -42.51 17.99 13.02
CA ASP A 547 -43.66 18.55 12.30
C ASP A 547 -43.62 18.25 10.80
N GLN A 548 -44.80 17.95 10.27
CA GLN A 548 -45.10 17.24 9.02
C GLN A 548 -45.05 18.14 7.78
N THR A 549 -44.76 17.55 6.61
CA THR A 549 -45.65 17.63 5.43
C THR A 549 -45.28 16.55 4.41
N ILE A 550 -46.30 15.79 4.02
CA ILE A 550 -46.26 14.63 3.13
C ILE A 550 -46.47 15.11 1.68
N SER A 551 -45.64 14.64 0.74
CA SER A 551 -46.08 14.54 -0.66
C SER A 551 -45.72 13.17 -1.24
N PHE A 552 -46.76 12.48 -1.70
CA PHE A 552 -46.67 11.21 -2.42
C PHE A 552 -46.38 11.49 -3.89
N HIS A 553 -45.41 10.81 -4.51
CA HIS A 553 -45.48 10.55 -5.94
C HIS A 553 -45.16 9.10 -6.30
N ARG A 554 -46.07 8.59 -7.14
CA ARG A 554 -46.27 7.22 -7.60
C ARG A 554 -45.12 6.69 -8.45
N ASN A 555 -44.92 5.38 -8.34
CA ASN A 555 -44.21 4.50 -9.26
C ASN A 555 -44.56 4.78 -10.73
N SER A 556 -43.53 4.92 -11.58
CA SER A 556 -43.63 4.60 -13.01
C SER A 556 -42.39 3.83 -13.45
N LEU A 557 -42.60 2.60 -13.88
CA LEU A 557 -41.64 1.74 -14.56
C LEU A 557 -41.28 2.38 -15.91
N MET A 558 -40.04 2.83 -16.07
CA MET A 558 -39.43 3.05 -17.39
C MET A 558 -37.96 2.65 -17.35
N SER A 559 -37.60 1.81 -18.33
CA SER A 559 -36.24 1.41 -18.67
C SER A 559 -35.33 2.64 -18.83
N ARG A 560 -34.44 2.88 -17.87
CA ARG A 560 -33.30 3.79 -18.06
C ARG A 560 -32.08 2.96 -18.41
N ILE A 561 -31.65 3.11 -19.66
CA ILE A 561 -30.26 2.95 -20.08
C ILE A 561 -29.39 3.64 -19.02
N MET A 562 -28.50 2.89 -18.36
CA MET A 562 -27.59 3.44 -17.37
C MET A 562 -26.70 4.47 -18.05
N ALA A 563 -27.00 5.75 -17.82
CA ALA A 563 -26.05 6.82 -18.09
C ALA A 563 -24.82 6.62 -17.19
N PRO A 564 -23.61 6.96 -17.67
CA PRO A 564 -22.40 6.83 -16.88
C PRO A 564 -22.49 7.70 -15.62
N ASP A 565 -22.39 7.08 -14.45
CA ASP A 565 -22.42 7.74 -13.16
C ASP A 565 -21.17 8.64 -13.01
N PRO A 566 -21.29 9.95 -12.71
CA PRO A 566 -20.14 10.84 -12.53
C PRO A 566 -19.33 10.58 -11.24
N ALA A 567 -19.71 9.57 -10.45
CA ALA A 567 -19.23 9.28 -9.09
C ALA A 567 -17.72 8.98 -8.95
N LEU A 568 -16.99 8.78 -10.05
CA LEU A 568 -15.60 8.31 -10.01
C LEU A 568 -14.56 9.28 -10.59
N ARG A 569 -14.88 10.54 -10.90
CA ARG A 569 -13.84 11.52 -11.29
C ARG A 569 -13.17 12.11 -10.05
N SER A 570 -12.20 11.41 -9.45
CA SER A 570 -11.22 12.10 -8.59
C SER A 570 -10.44 13.07 -9.49
N PRO A 571 -10.47 14.39 -9.26
CA PRO A 571 -9.67 15.32 -10.05
C PRO A 571 -8.19 14.97 -9.89
N SER A 572 -7.47 14.84 -11.01
CA SER A 572 -6.02 14.67 -10.97
C SER A 572 -5.40 15.91 -10.32
N LYS A 573 -4.40 15.70 -9.44
CA LYS A 573 -3.71 16.82 -8.79
C LYS A 573 -3.05 17.70 -9.87
N PRO A 574 -3.15 19.03 -9.79
CA PRO A 574 -2.62 19.91 -10.83
C PRO A 574 -1.11 19.70 -10.99
N VAL A 575 -0.72 19.32 -12.20
CA VAL A 575 0.67 19.10 -12.58
C VAL A 575 1.41 20.43 -12.66
N LYS A 576 2.61 20.52 -12.07
CA LYS A 576 3.49 21.68 -12.18
C LYS A 576 4.56 21.42 -13.24
N MET A 577 4.68 22.35 -14.18
CA MET A 577 5.74 22.36 -15.17
C MET A 577 6.90 23.26 -14.70
N PHE A 578 8.14 22.75 -14.74
CA PHE A 578 9.34 23.54 -14.50
C PHE A 578 10.23 23.57 -15.75
N LYS A 579 10.50 24.77 -16.26
CA LYS A 579 11.34 24.99 -17.44
C LYS A 579 12.81 25.08 -17.04
N LEU A 580 13.64 24.23 -17.64
CA LEU A 580 15.09 24.29 -17.52
C LEU A 580 15.65 25.51 -18.27
N PRO A 581 16.79 26.07 -17.86
CA PRO A 581 17.50 27.10 -18.62
C PRO A 581 17.82 26.65 -20.04
N ASP A 582 18.00 27.60 -20.94
CA ASP A 582 18.45 27.27 -22.30
C ASP A 582 19.87 26.70 -22.26
N PHE A 583 20.16 25.76 -23.16
CA PHE A 583 21.49 25.14 -23.22
C PHE A 583 22.57 26.18 -23.54
N PRO A 584 23.77 26.04 -22.95
CA PRO A 584 24.86 26.97 -23.21
C PRO A 584 25.30 26.89 -24.68
N ALA A 585 25.66 28.04 -25.25
CA ALA A 585 26.13 28.14 -26.63
C ALA A 585 27.48 27.41 -26.86
N SER A 586 28.28 27.25 -25.81
CA SER A 586 29.51 26.45 -25.82
C SER A 586 29.47 25.42 -24.70
N LEU A 587 30.02 24.23 -24.93
CA LEU A 587 30.09 23.15 -23.94
C LEU A 587 31.41 23.17 -23.15
N SER A 588 32.03 24.35 -23.01
CA SER A 588 33.21 24.52 -22.16
C SER A 588 32.85 24.27 -20.68
N PHE A 589 33.84 23.85 -19.89
CA PHE A 589 33.65 23.61 -18.44
C PHE A 589 33.01 24.81 -17.73
N HIS A 590 33.47 26.02 -18.04
CA HIS A 590 32.93 27.25 -17.45
C HIS A 590 31.48 27.51 -17.87
N SER A 591 31.13 27.30 -19.14
CA SER A 591 29.76 27.47 -19.63
C SER A 591 28.80 26.47 -18.98
N VAL A 592 29.22 25.22 -18.81
CA VAL A 592 28.40 24.19 -18.13
C VAL A 592 28.24 24.49 -16.64
N GLN A 593 29.30 24.96 -15.97
CA GLN A 593 29.21 25.39 -14.57
C GLN A 593 28.29 26.62 -14.40
N SER A 594 28.31 27.55 -15.36
CA SER A 594 27.38 28.69 -15.40
C SER A 594 25.92 28.23 -15.56
N TYR A 595 25.67 27.28 -16.47
CA TYR A 595 24.34 26.69 -16.67
C TYR A 595 23.81 26.06 -15.37
N TYR A 596 24.62 25.25 -14.67
CA TYR A 596 24.20 24.67 -13.40
C TYR A 596 23.98 25.72 -12.31
N SER A 597 24.80 26.78 -12.28
CA SER A 597 24.63 27.88 -11.32
C SER A 597 23.32 28.63 -11.54
N GLU A 598 22.96 28.87 -12.81
CA GLU A 598 21.67 29.45 -13.18
C GLU A 598 20.51 28.52 -12.78
N LEU A 599 20.61 27.22 -13.07
CA LEU A 599 19.61 26.23 -12.70
C LEU A 599 19.40 26.17 -11.17
N ILE A 600 20.47 26.18 -10.38
CA ILE A 600 20.40 26.24 -8.91
C ILE A 600 19.69 27.52 -8.45
N GLN A 601 19.96 28.66 -9.08
CA GLN A 601 19.31 29.93 -8.76
C GLN A 601 17.81 29.90 -9.10
N GLN A 602 17.43 29.38 -10.27
CA GLN A 602 16.03 29.23 -10.68
C GLN A 602 15.27 28.26 -9.76
N LEU A 603 15.88 27.12 -9.40
CA LEU A 603 15.33 26.20 -8.40
C LEU A 603 15.19 26.86 -7.02
N GLY A 604 16.15 27.70 -6.62
CA GLY A 604 16.07 28.50 -5.40
C GLY A 604 14.89 29.47 -5.39
N LYS A 605 14.62 30.15 -6.51
CA LYS A 605 13.44 31.01 -6.68
C LYS A 605 12.14 30.19 -6.62
N ALA A 606 12.11 29.03 -7.25
CA ALA A 606 10.96 28.12 -7.22
C ALA A 606 10.66 27.63 -5.79
N ILE A 607 11.69 27.20 -5.04
CA ILE A 607 11.59 26.82 -3.62
C ILE A 607 11.01 27.94 -2.78
N PHE A 608 11.47 29.18 -2.99
CA PHE A 608 10.95 30.35 -2.27
C PHE A 608 9.47 30.62 -2.60
N SER A 609 9.08 30.50 -3.88
CA SER A 609 7.69 30.73 -4.30
C SER A 609 6.71 29.68 -3.76
N VAL A 610 7.14 28.41 -3.65
CA VAL A 610 6.26 27.28 -3.30
C VAL A 610 6.26 27.00 -1.78
N GLN A 611 7.10 27.68 -1.01
CA GLN A 611 7.36 27.37 0.40
C GLN A 611 6.11 27.32 1.30
N ASN A 612 5.04 28.02 0.90
CA ASN A 612 3.76 28.08 1.64
C ASN A 612 2.58 27.46 0.85
N GLU A 613 2.80 26.96 -0.38
CA GLU A 613 1.73 26.46 -1.25
C GLU A 613 1.58 24.93 -1.17
N SER A 614 2.68 24.20 -1.34
CA SER A 614 2.66 22.73 -1.42
C SER A 614 3.95 22.12 -0.93
N SER A 615 3.88 21.42 0.21
CA SER A 615 5.01 20.64 0.74
C SER A 615 5.47 19.55 -0.24
N ALA A 616 4.55 18.95 -0.98
CA ALA A 616 4.88 17.91 -1.95
C ALA A 616 5.73 18.47 -3.10
N LEU A 617 5.33 19.60 -3.69
CA LEU A 617 6.12 20.25 -4.73
C LEU A 617 7.45 20.77 -4.20
N LEU A 618 7.46 21.32 -2.97
CA LEU A 618 8.67 21.78 -2.30
C LEU A 618 9.72 20.67 -2.15
N ALA A 619 9.31 19.47 -1.74
CA ALA A 619 10.18 18.30 -1.66
C ALA A 619 10.84 17.98 -3.02
N ARG A 620 10.08 18.05 -4.12
CA ARG A 620 10.59 17.74 -5.47
C ARG A 620 11.62 18.77 -5.94
N PHE A 621 11.44 20.05 -5.59
CA PHE A 621 12.46 21.06 -5.84
C PHE A 621 13.71 20.87 -4.97
N TYR A 622 13.58 20.47 -3.70
CA TYR A 622 14.73 20.11 -2.86
C TYR A 622 15.49 18.91 -3.45
N TYR A 623 14.80 17.88 -3.92
CA TYR A 623 15.41 16.75 -4.61
C TYR A 623 16.23 17.20 -5.82
N LEU A 624 15.63 17.99 -6.72
CA LEU A 624 16.31 18.47 -7.93
C LEU A 624 17.50 19.38 -7.59
N ARG A 625 17.35 20.32 -6.65
CA ARG A 625 18.45 21.23 -6.29
C ARG A 625 19.58 20.47 -5.58
N GLY A 626 19.26 19.54 -4.69
CA GLY A 626 20.23 18.66 -4.04
C GLY A 626 20.98 17.80 -5.05
N PHE A 627 20.30 17.31 -6.07
CA PHE A 627 20.90 16.60 -7.20
C PHE A 627 21.87 17.48 -7.99
N ILE A 628 21.46 18.66 -8.45
CA ILE A 628 22.33 19.56 -9.21
C ILE A 628 23.53 20.04 -8.36
N ASN A 629 23.32 20.30 -7.06
CA ASN A 629 24.41 20.61 -6.13
C ASN A 629 25.42 19.46 -6.01
N THR A 630 24.96 18.22 -6.05
CA THR A 630 25.82 17.02 -6.07
C THR A 630 26.69 16.98 -7.32
N LEU A 631 26.11 17.22 -8.50
CA LEU A 631 26.85 17.30 -9.76
C LEU A 631 27.91 18.43 -9.74
N CYS A 632 27.60 19.54 -9.08
CA CYS A 632 28.52 20.68 -8.91
C CYS A 632 29.57 20.47 -7.81
N SER A 633 29.68 19.28 -7.20
CA SER A 633 30.54 19.00 -6.05
C SER A 633 30.29 19.91 -4.83
N ARG A 634 29.10 20.54 -4.72
CA ARG A 634 28.65 21.31 -3.56
C ARG A 634 28.02 20.38 -2.51
N ARG A 635 28.83 19.47 -1.96
CA ARG A 635 28.38 18.35 -1.11
C ARG A 635 27.58 18.81 0.11
N LEU A 636 27.99 19.87 0.78
CA LEU A 636 27.29 20.37 1.99
C LEU A 636 25.93 21.00 1.67
N ASP A 637 25.82 21.72 0.54
CA ASP A 637 24.54 22.29 0.09
C ASP A 637 23.59 21.17 -0.35
N ALA A 638 24.11 20.16 -1.05
CA ALA A 638 23.35 18.96 -1.40
C ALA A 638 22.81 18.23 -0.18
N LEU A 639 23.65 17.98 0.84
CA LEU A 639 23.22 17.37 2.10
C LEU A 639 22.17 18.22 2.83
N SER A 640 22.28 19.54 2.76
CA SER A 640 21.26 20.44 3.32
C SER A 640 19.92 20.33 2.59
N ASP A 641 19.93 20.23 1.27
CA ASP A 641 18.72 20.01 0.47
C ASP A 641 18.10 18.64 0.74
N PHE A 642 18.92 17.57 0.82
CA PHE A 642 18.42 16.24 1.16
C PHE A 642 17.91 16.15 2.60
N GLN A 643 18.48 16.89 3.54
CA GLN A 643 17.92 17.00 4.88
C GLN A 643 16.54 17.67 4.89
N ASN A 644 16.36 18.74 4.11
CA ASN A 644 15.05 19.39 3.94
C ASN A 644 14.06 18.46 3.23
N LEU A 645 14.52 17.69 2.25
CA LEU A 645 13.73 16.65 1.59
C LEU A 645 13.25 15.61 2.59
N TYR A 646 14.15 15.07 3.42
CA TYR A 646 13.83 14.07 4.43
C TYR A 646 12.77 14.55 5.43
N LYS A 647 12.81 15.84 5.81
CA LYS A 647 11.76 16.46 6.64
C LYS A 647 10.41 16.57 5.91
N THR A 648 10.42 16.72 4.59
CA THR A 648 9.22 17.09 3.81
C THR A 648 8.51 15.89 3.18
N ASP A 649 9.25 14.94 2.60
CA ASP A 649 8.75 13.77 1.89
C ASP A 649 9.82 12.66 1.90
N THR A 650 9.66 11.66 2.78
CA THR A 650 10.61 10.55 2.92
C THR A 650 10.50 9.53 1.80
N ALA A 651 9.39 9.48 1.06
CA ALA A 651 9.14 8.45 0.05
C ALA A 651 10.10 8.58 -1.15
N ILE A 652 10.42 9.81 -1.55
CA ILE A 652 11.34 10.11 -2.66
C ILE A 652 12.79 10.34 -2.21
N PHE A 653 13.12 10.04 -0.96
CA PHE A 653 14.46 10.27 -0.42
C PHE A 653 15.51 9.34 -1.08
N PRO A 654 16.59 9.88 -1.69
CA PRO A 654 17.55 9.09 -2.44
C PRO A 654 18.63 8.51 -1.52
N THR A 655 18.29 7.48 -0.73
CA THR A 655 19.17 6.91 0.31
C THR A 655 20.58 6.58 -0.20
N HIS A 656 20.71 5.85 -1.31
CA HIS A 656 22.02 5.47 -1.86
C HIS A 656 22.90 6.67 -2.27
N LEU A 657 22.30 7.69 -2.89
CA LEU A 657 23.01 8.91 -3.26
C LEU A 657 23.50 9.66 -2.01
N VAL A 658 22.65 9.75 -0.98
CA VAL A 658 23.01 10.42 0.26
C VAL A 658 24.10 9.64 1.00
N THR A 659 24.05 8.30 1.04
CA THR A 659 25.13 7.46 1.59
C THR A 659 26.45 7.75 0.88
N TYR A 660 26.45 7.72 -0.45
CA TYR A 660 27.62 8.06 -1.26
C TYR A 660 28.15 9.47 -0.94
N LEU A 661 27.27 10.46 -0.87
CA LEU A 661 27.64 11.84 -0.53
C LEU A 661 28.32 11.93 0.83
N VAL A 662 27.74 11.27 1.84
CA VAL A 662 28.27 11.23 3.21
C VAL A 662 29.65 10.57 3.25
N ASP A 663 29.86 9.50 2.49
CA ASP A 663 31.15 8.82 2.40
C ASP A 663 32.19 9.64 1.61
N SER A 664 31.74 10.46 0.66
CA SER A 664 32.59 11.33 -0.17
C SER A 664 33.02 12.66 0.49
N LEU A 665 32.56 12.96 1.70
CA LEU A 665 32.90 14.21 2.42
C LEU A 665 34.39 14.24 2.83
N HIS A 666 35.06 15.37 2.55
CA HIS A 666 36.40 15.62 3.08
C HIS A 666 36.38 15.88 4.59
N ARG A 667 37.56 15.83 5.25
CA ARG A 667 37.67 16.01 6.71
C ARG A 667 37.06 17.34 7.18
N ASP A 668 37.33 18.44 6.49
CA ASP A 668 36.83 19.77 6.87
C ASP A 668 35.31 19.90 6.68
N GLU A 669 34.80 19.42 5.54
CA GLU A 669 33.36 19.36 5.26
C GLU A 669 32.64 18.48 6.28
N ARG A 670 33.24 17.35 6.66
CA ARG A 670 32.70 16.44 7.67
C ARG A 670 32.63 17.12 9.02
N GLN A 671 33.67 17.83 9.45
CA GLN A 671 33.63 18.64 10.67
C GLN A 671 32.54 19.71 10.62
N GLN A 672 32.40 20.41 9.48
CA GLN A 672 31.36 21.42 9.28
C GLN A 672 29.94 20.82 9.32
N ALA A 673 29.75 19.64 8.73
CA ALA A 673 28.50 18.90 8.80
C ALA A 673 28.18 18.44 10.22
N HIS A 674 29.18 17.98 11.00
CA HIS A 674 28.98 17.57 12.40
C HIS A 674 28.66 18.75 13.33
N ARG A 675 29.08 19.97 12.98
CA ARG A 675 28.68 21.20 13.68
C ARG A 675 27.21 21.57 13.43
N ARG A 676 26.61 21.10 12.33
CA ARG A 676 25.18 21.31 12.04
C ARG A 676 24.37 20.12 12.59
N PRO A 677 23.52 20.32 13.62
CA PRO A 677 22.86 19.22 14.31
C PRO A 677 21.96 18.38 13.40
N GLU A 678 21.30 19.02 12.44
CA GLU A 678 20.41 18.37 11.47
C GLU A 678 21.16 17.44 10.52
N LEU A 679 22.30 17.89 9.97
CA LEU A 679 23.14 17.06 9.10
C LEU A 679 23.81 15.93 9.86
N LYS A 680 24.24 16.18 11.12
CA LYS A 680 24.79 15.13 11.98
C LYS A 680 23.79 14.00 12.19
N ARG A 681 22.52 14.32 12.42
CA ARG A 681 21.45 13.31 12.55
C ARG A 681 21.24 12.53 11.25
N LEU A 682 21.17 13.22 10.11
CA LEU A 682 21.04 12.56 8.81
C LEU A 682 22.18 11.59 8.55
N ILE A 683 23.42 12.02 8.81
CA ILE A 683 24.63 11.18 8.65
C ILE A 683 24.58 9.94 9.54
N LEU A 684 24.18 10.09 10.82
CA LEU A 684 24.03 8.96 11.73
C LEU A 684 22.95 8.00 11.24
N LYS A 685 21.79 8.54 10.86
CA LYS A 685 20.63 7.76 10.41
C LYS A 685 20.93 6.97 9.13
N VAL A 686 21.54 7.61 8.13
CA VAL A 686 21.92 6.96 6.86
C VAL A 686 22.91 5.82 7.08
N LYS A 687 23.84 5.95 8.03
CA LYS A 687 24.74 4.85 8.41
C LYS A 687 24.00 3.69 9.07
N THR A 688 23.11 3.98 10.01
CA THR A 688 22.28 2.95 10.67
C THR A 688 21.36 2.24 9.67
N ASP A 689 20.76 2.98 8.74
CA ASP A 689 19.87 2.41 7.73
C ASP A 689 20.65 1.61 6.66
N HIS A 690 21.88 2.01 6.32
CA HIS A 690 22.76 1.24 5.44
C HIS A 690 23.16 -0.11 6.06
N GLU A 691 23.42 -0.13 7.38
CA GLU A 691 23.67 -1.37 8.12
C GLU A 691 22.42 -2.27 8.19
N LYS A 692 21.21 -1.69 8.28
CA LYS A 692 19.93 -2.44 8.28
C LYS A 692 19.57 -3.02 6.90
N LEU A 693 19.86 -2.34 5.79
CA LEU A 693 19.56 -2.79 4.42
C LEU A 693 20.25 -4.12 4.04
N LEU A 694 21.30 -4.50 4.76
CA LEU A 694 21.98 -5.80 4.60
C LEU A 694 21.15 -6.99 5.13
N VAL A 695 20.09 -6.73 5.92
CA VAL A 695 19.16 -7.76 6.44
C VAL A 695 17.81 -7.59 5.73
N GLN A 696 17.62 -8.27 4.61
CA GLN A 696 16.30 -8.30 3.95
C GLN A 696 15.28 -9.00 4.85
N PRO A 697 14.06 -8.46 5.03
CA PRO A 697 12.98 -9.19 5.68
C PRO A 697 12.70 -10.45 4.88
N ASP A 698 12.45 -11.56 5.59
CA ASP A 698 12.24 -12.88 5.00
C ASP A 698 11.09 -12.83 3.96
N ASP A 699 11.49 -12.85 2.68
CA ASP A 699 10.65 -12.44 1.55
C ASP A 699 9.82 -13.59 0.96
N TYR A 700 9.89 -14.78 1.58
CA TYR A 700 9.26 -16.00 1.08
C TYR A 700 7.74 -16.00 1.28
N VAL A 701 7.00 -16.34 0.23
CA VAL A 701 5.56 -16.60 0.27
C VAL A 701 5.33 -18.10 0.34
N LYS A 702 4.67 -18.56 1.40
CA LYS A 702 4.36 -19.98 1.58
C LYS A 702 3.04 -20.32 0.88
N LYS A 703 3.03 -21.34 0.02
CA LYS A 703 1.78 -21.99 -0.41
C LYS A 703 1.36 -22.96 0.69
N PHE A 704 0.15 -22.79 1.23
CA PHE A 704 -0.35 -23.71 2.24
C PHE A 704 -0.44 -25.12 1.68
N LYS A 705 0.00 -26.12 2.46
CA LYS A 705 -0.22 -27.54 2.17
C LYS A 705 -0.62 -28.22 3.46
N LEU A 706 -1.56 -29.16 3.36
CA LEU A 706 -1.92 -29.99 4.51
C LEU A 706 -0.71 -30.78 5.01
N PRO A 707 -0.60 -30.99 6.33
CA PRO A 707 0.52 -31.68 6.96
C PRO A 707 0.63 -33.12 6.45
N ARG A 708 1.88 -33.58 6.27
CA ARG A 708 2.20 -34.97 5.86
C ARG A 708 2.96 -35.75 6.95
N GLN A 709 3.39 -35.06 8.01
CA GLN A 709 4.17 -35.60 9.13
C GLN A 709 3.38 -35.39 10.43
N GLN A 710 3.60 -36.27 11.40
CA GLN A 710 2.95 -36.20 12.71
C GLN A 710 3.22 -34.84 13.36
N LEU A 711 2.19 -34.24 13.97
CA LEU A 711 2.24 -32.89 14.49
C LEU A 711 2.40 -32.89 16.00
N HIS A 712 3.54 -32.41 16.50
CA HIS A 712 3.70 -32.05 17.91
C HIS A 712 2.87 -30.81 18.27
N GLN A 713 2.69 -30.53 19.57
CA GLN A 713 1.82 -29.44 20.02
C GLN A 713 2.16 -28.07 19.40
N ASP A 714 3.45 -27.70 19.33
CA ASP A 714 3.88 -26.43 18.73
C ASP A 714 3.66 -26.38 17.20
N GLU A 715 3.90 -27.50 16.52
CA GLU A 715 3.67 -27.63 15.08
C GLU A 715 2.18 -27.63 14.74
N PHE A 716 1.36 -28.26 15.59
CA PHE A 716 -0.09 -28.23 15.51
C PHE A 716 -0.63 -26.82 15.71
N VAL A 717 -0.13 -26.08 16.71
CA VAL A 717 -0.49 -24.66 16.92
C VAL A 717 -0.21 -23.85 15.66
N ARG A 718 1.00 -23.99 15.11
CA ARG A 718 1.38 -23.31 13.86
C ARG A 718 0.48 -23.70 12.70
N CYS A 719 0.21 -25.00 12.50
CA CYS A 719 -0.61 -25.49 11.40
C CYS A 719 -2.06 -24.97 11.49
N VAL A 720 -2.67 -25.00 12.68
CA VAL A 720 -4.03 -24.50 12.93
C VAL A 720 -4.14 -23.00 12.68
N GLN A 721 -3.12 -22.23 13.10
CA GLN A 721 -3.04 -20.80 12.84
C GLN A 721 -2.83 -20.49 11.35
N GLU A 722 -1.96 -21.22 10.67
CA GLU A 722 -1.75 -21.13 9.20
C GLU A 722 -3.05 -21.38 8.43
N CYS A 723 -3.84 -22.38 8.86
CA CYS A 723 -5.16 -22.73 8.31
C CYS A 723 -6.27 -21.71 8.63
N ARG A 724 -6.02 -20.72 9.50
CA ARG A 724 -7.00 -19.72 9.97
C ARG A 724 -8.23 -20.31 10.67
N ILE A 725 -8.12 -21.49 11.27
CA ILE A 725 -9.22 -22.13 12.01
C ILE A 725 -9.45 -21.35 13.32
N VAL A 726 -8.39 -21.20 14.13
CA VAL A 726 -8.39 -20.49 15.40
C VAL A 726 -7.05 -19.78 15.57
N LYS A 727 -7.06 -18.55 16.08
CA LYS A 727 -5.83 -17.80 16.43
C LYS A 727 -5.42 -17.99 17.90
N ASP A 728 -6.40 -18.04 18.78
CA ASP A 728 -6.22 -18.14 20.23
C ASP A 728 -5.54 -19.45 20.63
N VAL A 729 -4.29 -19.34 21.11
CA VAL A 729 -3.44 -20.46 21.49
C VAL A 729 -4.10 -21.33 22.56
N ALA A 730 -4.79 -20.74 23.54
CA ALA A 730 -5.48 -21.49 24.58
C ALA A 730 -6.60 -22.39 24.02
N THR A 731 -7.37 -21.89 23.04
CA THR A 731 -8.38 -22.69 22.34
C THR A 731 -7.75 -23.78 21.49
N ILE A 732 -6.59 -23.51 20.86
CA ILE A 732 -5.86 -24.52 20.07
C ILE A 732 -5.31 -25.63 20.98
N HIS A 733 -4.80 -25.31 22.17
CA HIS A 733 -4.40 -26.33 23.15
C HIS A 733 -5.57 -27.23 23.56
N ARG A 734 -6.75 -26.65 23.83
CA ARG A 734 -7.96 -27.46 24.12
C ARG A 734 -8.37 -28.35 22.94
N LEU A 735 -8.20 -27.86 21.71
CA LEU A 735 -8.43 -28.66 20.49
C LEU A 735 -7.41 -29.79 20.36
N PHE A 736 -6.14 -29.54 20.62
CA PHE A 736 -5.09 -30.55 20.63
C PHE A 736 -5.38 -31.65 21.66
N GLU A 737 -5.79 -31.29 22.88
CA GLU A 737 -6.21 -32.24 23.93
C GLU A 737 -7.49 -33.00 23.58
N ALA A 738 -8.40 -32.38 22.82
CA ALA A 738 -9.61 -33.04 22.33
C ALA A 738 -9.27 -34.10 21.27
N LEU A 739 -8.33 -33.83 20.36
CA LEU A 739 -7.94 -34.75 19.30
C LEU A 739 -7.00 -35.88 19.76
N THR A 740 -6.22 -35.68 20.84
CA THR A 740 -5.19 -36.64 21.29
C THR A 740 -5.64 -37.61 22.38
N ASP A 741 -6.84 -37.45 22.96
CA ASP A 741 -7.47 -38.32 23.97
C ASP A 741 -6.53 -38.99 25.02
N GLY A 742 -5.44 -38.30 25.40
CA GLY A 742 -4.48 -38.75 26.43
C GLY A 742 -3.30 -39.64 26.01
N GLN A 743 -3.10 -40.00 24.73
CA GLN A 743 -1.92 -40.75 24.20
C GLN A 743 -1.77 -40.54 22.66
N PRO A 744 -0.57 -40.46 22.03
CA PRO A 744 0.68 -39.83 22.44
C PRO A 744 0.62 -38.29 22.23
N GLN A 745 1.69 -37.56 22.54
CA GLN A 745 1.81 -36.08 22.41
C GLN A 745 1.82 -35.56 20.96
N GLN A 746 1.17 -36.25 20.01
CA GLN A 746 1.20 -35.92 18.59
C GLN A 746 -0.14 -36.21 17.91
N VAL A 747 -0.50 -35.38 16.92
CA VAL A 747 -1.70 -35.57 16.08
C VAL A 747 -1.30 -36.20 14.74
N ASP A 748 -1.99 -37.27 14.36
CA ASP A 748 -1.78 -37.93 13.07
C ASP A 748 -2.23 -37.02 11.89
N PRO A 749 -1.48 -36.97 10.78
CA PRO A 749 -1.83 -36.14 9.62
C PRO A 749 -3.19 -36.46 8.99
N GLU A 750 -3.56 -37.74 8.93
CA GLU A 750 -4.85 -38.13 8.34
C GLU A 750 -5.99 -37.75 9.28
N LEU A 751 -5.80 -37.88 10.60
CA LEU A 751 -6.75 -37.38 11.59
C LEU A 751 -6.94 -35.86 11.46
N PHE A 752 -5.85 -35.09 11.32
CA PHE A 752 -5.94 -33.64 11.10
C PHE A 752 -6.67 -33.30 9.80
N LYS A 753 -6.40 -34.03 8.71
CA LYS A 753 -7.06 -33.84 7.43
C LYS A 753 -8.56 -34.13 7.50
N ILE A 754 -8.97 -35.20 8.20
CA ILE A 754 -10.38 -35.51 8.45
C ILE A 754 -11.02 -34.39 9.27
N PHE A 755 -10.39 -33.96 10.38
CA PHE A 755 -10.85 -32.83 11.18
C PHE A 755 -10.99 -31.55 10.35
N TYR A 756 -10.00 -31.21 9.55
CA TYR A 756 -10.01 -30.03 8.67
C TYR A 756 -11.15 -30.13 7.66
N THR A 757 -11.42 -31.33 7.12
CA THR A 757 -12.53 -31.57 6.20
C THR A 757 -13.87 -31.35 6.90
N PHE A 758 -14.09 -31.92 8.08
CA PHE A 758 -15.32 -31.70 8.85
C PHE A 758 -15.49 -30.24 9.31
N TRP A 759 -14.41 -29.56 9.68
CA TRP A 759 -14.44 -28.13 9.97
C TRP A 759 -14.92 -27.34 8.76
N LYS A 760 -14.43 -27.70 7.56
CA LYS A 760 -14.82 -27.06 6.30
C LYS A 760 -16.24 -27.39 5.88
N GLU A 761 -16.68 -28.62 6.09
CA GLU A 761 -18.07 -29.04 5.88
C GLU A 761 -19.03 -28.31 6.83
N ALA A 762 -18.69 -28.19 8.12
CA ALA A 762 -19.48 -27.43 9.08
C ALA A 762 -19.51 -25.92 8.73
N GLU A 763 -18.40 -25.37 8.26
CA GLU A 763 -18.34 -24.01 7.73
C GLU A 763 -19.24 -23.86 6.48
N ALA A 764 -19.27 -24.84 5.58
CA ALA A 764 -20.11 -24.84 4.38
C ALA A 764 -21.61 -25.09 4.66
N GLU A 765 -21.95 -25.98 5.60
CA GLU A 765 -23.33 -26.25 6.01
C GLU A 765 -23.94 -25.03 6.68
N ALA A 766 -23.16 -24.34 7.53
CA ALA A 766 -23.55 -23.04 8.05
C ALA A 766 -23.85 -22.06 6.90
N GLN A 767 -23.19 -22.20 5.74
CA GLN A 767 -23.27 -21.30 4.60
C GLN A 767 -24.48 -21.49 3.68
N ASP A 768 -24.79 -22.74 3.30
CA ASP A 768 -25.76 -23.10 2.26
C ASP A 768 -27.16 -23.46 2.78
N VAL A 769 -27.51 -23.01 3.99
CA VAL A 769 -28.87 -23.19 4.51
C VAL A 769 -29.87 -22.42 3.65
N SER A 770 -30.59 -23.13 2.78
CA SER A 770 -31.72 -22.61 2.02
C SER A 770 -32.89 -22.33 2.97
N LEU A 771 -32.96 -21.09 3.44
CA LEU A 771 -34.07 -20.60 4.24
C LEU A 771 -35.19 -20.11 3.32
N PRO A 772 -36.47 -20.45 3.61
CA PRO A 772 -37.60 -19.82 2.94
C PRO A 772 -37.51 -18.28 3.04
N SER A 773 -37.96 -17.56 2.01
CA SER A 773 -37.90 -16.08 1.94
C SER A 773 -38.50 -15.41 3.16
N GLU A 774 -39.60 -15.97 3.65
CA GLU A 774 -40.29 -15.56 4.87
C GLU A 774 -39.39 -15.60 6.12
N VAL A 775 -38.46 -16.56 6.21
CA VAL A 775 -37.51 -16.66 7.32
C VAL A 775 -36.42 -15.59 7.19
N ILE A 776 -35.94 -15.35 5.96
CA ILE A 776 -34.89 -14.36 5.67
C ILE A 776 -35.35 -12.95 6.06
N ASP A 777 -36.61 -12.60 5.78
CA ASP A 777 -37.19 -11.29 6.14
C ASP A 777 -37.30 -11.06 7.66
N HIS A 778 -37.31 -12.13 8.46
CA HIS A 778 -37.40 -12.08 9.93
C HIS A 778 -36.06 -12.27 10.65
N LEU A 779 -35.00 -12.62 9.91
CA LEU A 779 -33.63 -12.60 10.42
C LEU A 779 -33.11 -11.16 10.41
N ASP A 780 -32.37 -10.78 11.46
CA ASP A 780 -31.64 -9.52 11.38
C ASP A 780 -30.63 -9.59 10.24
N TYR A 781 -30.33 -8.46 9.59
CA TYR A 781 -29.36 -8.38 8.48
C TYR A 781 -27.96 -8.93 8.82
N SER A 782 -27.64 -9.05 10.12
CA SER A 782 -26.39 -9.61 10.63
C SER A 782 -26.49 -11.03 11.19
N GLU A 783 -27.69 -11.63 11.22
CA GLU A 783 -27.97 -12.94 11.81
C GLU A 783 -27.92 -14.04 10.74
N CYS A 784 -27.18 -15.11 11.04
CA CYS A 784 -27.06 -16.27 10.15
C CYS A 784 -27.24 -17.57 10.93
N VAL A 785 -27.69 -18.60 10.23
CA VAL A 785 -27.67 -19.98 10.75
C VAL A 785 -26.22 -20.49 10.67
N TYR A 786 -25.78 -21.13 11.75
CA TYR A 786 -24.45 -21.71 11.90
C TYR A 786 -24.47 -23.22 12.08
N LYS A 787 -25.60 -23.78 12.50
CA LYS A 787 -25.78 -25.22 12.63
C LYS A 787 -27.24 -25.59 12.39
N LEU A 788 -27.46 -26.68 11.69
CA LEU A 788 -28.76 -27.33 11.53
C LEU A 788 -28.72 -28.71 12.17
N SER A 789 -29.88 -29.15 12.68
CA SER A 789 -30.06 -30.54 13.09
C SER A 789 -30.57 -31.38 11.92
N SER A 790 -30.48 -32.70 12.06
CA SER A 790 -31.35 -33.60 11.32
C SER A 790 -32.84 -33.29 11.58
N CYS A 791 -33.72 -33.74 10.68
CA CYS A 791 -35.16 -33.56 10.89
C CYS A 791 -35.63 -34.39 12.08
N VAL A 792 -36.29 -33.72 13.03
CA VAL A 792 -36.66 -34.27 14.34
C VAL A 792 -38.08 -33.93 14.71
N LYS A 793 -38.67 -34.81 15.54
CA LYS A 793 -39.94 -34.55 16.19
C LYS A 793 -39.72 -33.70 17.44
N THR A 794 -40.44 -32.60 17.53
CA THR A 794 -40.37 -31.66 18.65
C THR A 794 -41.77 -31.41 19.23
N SER A 795 -41.84 -30.76 20.39
CA SER A 795 -43.12 -30.29 20.97
C SER A 795 -43.82 -29.22 20.13
N LEU A 796 -43.12 -28.59 19.18
CA LEU A 796 -43.65 -27.56 18.27
C LEU A 796 -43.91 -28.09 16.85
N GLY A 797 -43.83 -29.41 16.63
CA GLY A 797 -44.01 -30.05 15.34
C GLY A 797 -42.76 -30.79 14.85
N VAL A 798 -42.79 -31.23 13.59
CA VAL A 798 -41.68 -31.93 12.93
C VAL A 798 -40.89 -30.94 12.09
N GLY A 799 -39.57 -30.97 12.20
CA GLY A 799 -38.72 -30.03 11.48
C GLY A 799 -37.24 -30.09 11.88
N LYS A 800 -36.44 -29.16 11.35
CA LYS A 800 -35.01 -29.03 11.69
C LYS A 800 -34.78 -27.88 12.66
N ILE A 801 -33.97 -28.11 13.68
CA ILE A 801 -33.54 -27.06 14.61
C ILE A 801 -32.39 -26.29 13.96
N ALA A 802 -32.55 -24.98 13.83
CA ALA A 802 -31.55 -24.08 13.34
C ALA A 802 -31.01 -23.21 14.47
N MET A 803 -29.68 -23.11 14.53
CA MET A 803 -28.97 -22.32 15.51
C MET A 803 -28.33 -21.10 14.86
N THR A 804 -28.59 -19.92 15.43
CA THR A 804 -27.90 -18.68 15.05
C THR A 804 -26.96 -18.22 16.15
N GLN A 805 -26.37 -17.04 16.01
CA GLN A 805 -25.65 -16.35 17.09
C GLN A 805 -26.56 -15.71 18.16
N LYS A 806 -27.90 -15.74 18.00
CA LYS A 806 -28.85 -15.05 18.89
C LYS A 806 -29.91 -15.97 19.48
N ARG A 807 -30.38 -16.94 18.71
CA ARG A 807 -31.56 -17.76 19.02
C ARG A 807 -31.56 -19.11 18.31
N LEU A 808 -32.41 -19.98 18.80
CA LEU A 808 -32.81 -21.25 18.20
C LEU A 808 -34.19 -21.09 17.57
N PHE A 809 -34.38 -21.64 16.38
CA PHE A 809 -35.70 -21.74 15.75
C PHE A 809 -35.89 -23.09 15.06
N LEU A 810 -37.15 -23.49 14.91
CA LEU A 810 -37.55 -24.71 14.22
C LEU A 810 -38.00 -24.34 12.80
N LEU A 811 -37.37 -24.96 11.81
CA LEU A 811 -37.80 -24.95 10.42
C LEU A 811 -38.78 -26.11 10.23
N THR A 812 -40.08 -25.81 10.08
CA THR A 812 -41.12 -26.83 10.03
C THR A 812 -41.14 -27.57 8.69
N GLU A 813 -41.27 -28.89 8.71
CA GLU A 813 -41.48 -29.68 7.48
C GLU A 813 -42.97 -29.79 7.14
N GLY A 814 -43.34 -29.57 5.88
CA GLY A 814 -44.70 -29.74 5.34
C GLY A 814 -45.56 -28.46 5.28
N ARG A 815 -45.26 -27.42 6.07
CA ARG A 815 -45.80 -26.06 5.89
C ARG A 815 -44.63 -25.06 5.84
N PRO A 816 -44.56 -24.15 4.85
CA PRO A 816 -43.56 -23.10 4.85
C PRO A 816 -43.77 -22.21 6.07
N GLY A 817 -42.73 -22.09 6.90
CA GLY A 817 -42.78 -21.36 8.14
C GLY A 817 -41.60 -21.68 9.05
N PHE A 818 -41.38 -20.82 10.05
CA PHE A 818 -40.43 -21.04 11.12
C PHE A 818 -41.07 -20.70 12.46
N LEU A 819 -40.65 -21.38 13.52
CA LEU A 819 -41.10 -21.12 14.89
C LEU A 819 -39.90 -20.79 15.76
N GLU A 820 -39.89 -19.61 16.39
CA GLU A 820 -38.85 -19.26 17.35
C GLU A 820 -38.97 -20.15 18.61
N ILE A 821 -37.94 -20.99 18.82
CA ILE A 821 -37.85 -21.86 19.99
C ILE A 821 -37.55 -21.00 21.21
N THR A 822 -36.42 -20.30 21.19
CA THR A 822 -35.98 -19.42 22.28
C THR A 822 -34.78 -18.58 21.85
N LYS A 823 -34.60 -17.41 22.45
CA LYS A 823 -33.34 -16.64 22.36
C LYS A 823 -32.40 -17.13 23.44
N PHE A 824 -31.09 -17.17 23.19
CA PHE A 824 -30.13 -17.63 24.21
C PHE A 824 -30.21 -16.85 25.53
N ARG A 825 -30.59 -15.58 25.46
CA ARG A 825 -30.79 -14.72 26.64
C ARG A 825 -32.00 -15.09 27.50
N ASP A 826 -32.98 -15.77 26.92
CA ASP A 826 -34.26 -16.11 27.56
C ASP A 826 -34.25 -17.55 28.11
N ILE A 827 -33.17 -18.32 27.87
CA ILE A 827 -33.00 -19.68 28.39
C ILE A 827 -32.78 -19.65 29.91
N GLN A 828 -33.56 -20.46 30.64
CA GLN A 828 -33.43 -20.67 32.08
C GLN A 828 -32.74 -21.98 32.43
N GLU A 829 -33.03 -23.05 31.69
CA GLU A 829 -32.50 -24.39 31.93
C GLU A 829 -32.38 -25.16 30.61
N VAL A 830 -31.29 -25.93 30.46
CA VAL A 830 -31.06 -26.88 29.36
C VAL A 830 -30.62 -28.20 29.97
N LYS A 831 -31.39 -29.27 29.72
CA LYS A 831 -31.08 -30.62 30.21
C LYS A 831 -31.51 -31.70 29.23
N ILE A 832 -30.93 -32.89 29.39
CA ILE A 832 -31.42 -34.10 28.72
C ILE A 832 -32.51 -34.69 29.60
N ALA A 833 -33.73 -34.78 29.08
CA ALA A 833 -34.86 -35.46 29.70
C ALA A 833 -35.13 -36.80 29.00
N THR A 834 -35.78 -37.74 29.70
CA THR A 834 -36.24 -38.99 29.08
C THR A 834 -37.73 -38.91 28.79
N ALA A 835 -38.09 -38.88 27.50
CA ALA A 835 -39.47 -38.88 27.08
C ALA A 835 -39.95 -40.34 26.91
N PRO A 836 -41.14 -40.71 27.43
CA PRO A 836 -41.71 -42.03 27.22
C PRO A 836 -42.23 -42.16 25.78
N PHE A 837 -41.69 -43.11 25.02
CA PHE A 837 -42.15 -43.41 23.66
C PHE A 837 -42.37 -44.92 23.51
N LEU A 838 -43.64 -45.35 23.43
CA LEU A 838 -44.02 -46.75 23.14
C LEU A 838 -43.18 -47.80 23.90
N LEU A 839 -43.11 -47.68 25.24
CA LEU A 839 -42.37 -48.54 26.19
C LEU A 839 -40.83 -48.39 26.22
N ILE A 840 -40.23 -47.51 25.42
CA ILE A 840 -38.79 -47.21 25.42
C ILE A 840 -38.55 -45.76 25.87
N ARG A 841 -37.57 -45.53 26.76
CA ARG A 841 -37.14 -44.19 27.18
C ARG A 841 -36.10 -43.66 26.18
N ILE A 842 -36.41 -42.57 25.50
CA ILE A 842 -35.48 -41.95 24.53
C ILE A 842 -34.98 -40.62 25.11
N PRO A 843 -33.66 -40.35 25.07
CA PRO A 843 -33.11 -39.05 25.48
C PRO A 843 -33.64 -37.94 24.56
N SER A 844 -34.05 -36.83 25.17
CA SER A 844 -34.63 -35.67 24.49
C SER A 844 -34.02 -34.38 25.06
N LEU A 845 -33.71 -33.43 24.19
CA LEU A 845 -33.25 -32.11 24.58
C LEU A 845 -34.43 -31.30 25.11
N ARG A 846 -34.36 -30.87 26.37
CA ARG A 846 -35.38 -30.06 27.03
C ARG A 846 -34.85 -28.67 27.34
N ILE A 847 -35.53 -27.64 26.86
CA ILE A 847 -35.18 -26.22 27.03
C ILE A 847 -36.31 -25.47 27.73
N GLN A 848 -36.03 -24.91 28.91
CA GLN A 848 -36.96 -24.04 29.63
C GLN A 848 -36.67 -22.58 29.28
N THR A 849 -37.70 -21.82 28.90
CA THR A 849 -37.59 -20.41 28.48
C THR A 849 -38.34 -19.49 29.45
N SER A 850 -37.80 -18.30 29.71
CA SER A 850 -38.44 -17.27 30.51
C SER A 850 -39.78 -16.84 29.88
N GLY A 851 -40.83 -16.75 30.69
CA GLY A 851 -42.16 -16.33 30.22
C GLY A 851 -42.99 -17.39 29.50
N ARG A 852 -42.46 -18.60 29.21
CA ARG A 852 -43.24 -19.73 28.68
C ARG A 852 -43.44 -20.80 29.76
N ARG A 853 -44.69 -21.27 29.97
CA ARG A 853 -45.00 -22.33 30.95
C ARG A 853 -44.55 -23.72 30.49
N GLU A 854 -44.61 -23.99 29.19
CA GLU A 854 -44.23 -25.28 28.61
C GLU A 854 -42.76 -25.27 28.15
N ALA A 855 -42.04 -26.37 28.43
CA ALA A 855 -40.67 -26.56 27.97
C ALA A 855 -40.66 -27.02 26.51
N PHE A 856 -39.69 -26.56 25.74
CA PHE A 856 -39.43 -27.13 24.42
C PHE A 856 -38.75 -28.49 24.56
N GLU A 857 -39.27 -29.52 23.92
CA GLU A 857 -38.69 -30.87 23.92
C GLU A 857 -38.43 -31.34 22.48
N ALA A 858 -37.23 -31.84 22.21
CA ALA A 858 -36.82 -32.36 20.90
C ALA A 858 -36.08 -33.70 21.01
N ASN A 859 -36.46 -34.67 20.19
CA ASN A 859 -35.80 -35.97 20.11
C ASN A 859 -34.79 -35.98 18.95
N LEU A 860 -33.52 -35.73 19.27
CA LEU A 860 -32.41 -35.58 18.33
C LEU A 860 -31.62 -36.88 18.09
N LYS A 861 -32.13 -38.02 18.59
CA LYS A 861 -31.48 -39.34 18.47
C LYS A 861 -30.00 -39.26 18.88
N THR A 862 -29.08 -39.57 17.97
CA THR A 862 -27.62 -39.59 18.16
C THR A 862 -27.00 -38.22 18.39
N GLU A 863 -27.67 -37.12 17.98
CA GLU A 863 -27.13 -35.76 18.14
C GLU A 863 -27.52 -35.10 19.47
N THR A 864 -28.34 -35.77 20.30
CA THR A 864 -28.94 -35.16 21.51
C THR A 864 -27.88 -34.65 22.49
N GLU A 865 -26.80 -35.40 22.70
CA GLU A 865 -25.72 -35.01 23.62
C GLU A 865 -24.90 -33.83 23.09
N LEU A 866 -24.60 -33.83 21.78
CA LEU A 866 -23.90 -32.72 21.13
C LEU A 866 -24.75 -31.43 21.18
N TRP A 867 -26.04 -31.52 20.83
CA TRP A 867 -26.95 -30.36 20.90
C TRP A 867 -27.11 -29.80 22.31
N ASN A 868 -27.12 -30.67 23.34
CA ASN A 868 -27.10 -30.22 24.72
C ASN A 868 -25.81 -29.43 25.03
N LEU A 869 -24.64 -29.95 24.63
CA LEU A 869 -23.35 -29.30 24.86
C LEU A 869 -23.25 -27.94 24.15
N VAL A 870 -23.60 -27.89 22.86
CA VAL A 870 -23.47 -26.65 22.05
C VAL A 870 -24.47 -25.57 22.48
N VAL A 871 -25.70 -25.95 22.86
CA VAL A 871 -26.69 -24.99 23.36
C VAL A 871 -26.26 -24.44 24.72
N LYS A 872 -25.67 -25.29 25.59
CA LYS A 872 -25.10 -24.85 26.87
C LYS A 872 -23.92 -23.90 26.69
N GLU A 873 -23.00 -24.19 25.77
CA GLU A 873 -21.88 -23.30 25.46
C GLU A 873 -22.34 -21.95 24.90
N MET A 874 -23.28 -21.93 23.95
CA MET A 874 -23.86 -20.68 23.41
C MET A 874 -24.63 -19.89 24.47
N TRP A 875 -25.38 -20.58 25.34
CA TRP A 875 -26.10 -19.95 26.44
C TRP A 875 -25.14 -19.33 27.45
N ALA A 876 -24.08 -20.06 27.84
CA ALA A 876 -23.04 -19.55 28.73
C ALA A 876 -22.31 -18.36 28.08
N GLY A 877 -21.93 -18.47 26.81
CA GLY A 877 -21.32 -17.38 26.04
C GLY A 877 -22.21 -16.13 25.95
N ARG A 878 -23.53 -16.29 25.82
CA ARG A 878 -24.49 -15.16 25.79
C ARG A 878 -24.58 -14.46 27.13
N ARG A 879 -24.63 -15.23 28.22
CA ARG A 879 -24.59 -14.69 29.57
C ARG A 879 -23.31 -13.91 29.81
N MET A 880 -22.16 -14.46 29.40
CA MET A 880 -20.87 -13.78 29.46
C MET A 880 -20.86 -12.47 28.66
N ALA A 881 -21.35 -12.50 27.42
CA ALA A 881 -21.42 -11.33 26.56
C ALA A 881 -22.33 -10.23 27.11
N ASP A 882 -23.47 -10.59 27.72
CA ASP A 882 -24.39 -9.63 28.34
C ASP A 882 -23.84 -9.04 29.64
N GLN A 883 -23.20 -9.87 30.48
CA GLN A 883 -22.61 -9.46 31.75
C GLN A 883 -21.40 -8.55 31.56
N HIS A 884 -20.53 -8.86 30.59
CA HIS A 884 -19.30 -8.10 30.32
C HIS A 884 -19.45 -7.02 29.22
N LYS A 885 -20.63 -6.92 28.59
CA LYS A 885 -20.88 -6.06 27.41
C LYS A 885 -19.84 -6.25 26.29
N ASP A 886 -19.32 -7.47 26.20
CA ASP A 886 -18.25 -7.83 25.26
C ASP A 886 -18.80 -8.87 24.27
N PRO A 887 -19.07 -8.48 23.00
CA PRO A 887 -19.61 -9.39 22.00
C PRO A 887 -18.62 -10.49 21.58
N GLN A 888 -17.33 -10.40 21.94
CA GLN A 888 -16.34 -11.42 21.60
C GLN A 888 -16.64 -12.76 22.26
N TYR A 889 -17.23 -12.77 23.46
CA TYR A 889 -17.63 -14.02 24.13
C TYR A 889 -18.60 -14.83 23.28
N MET A 890 -19.54 -14.19 22.59
CA MET A 890 -20.42 -14.89 21.65
C MET A 890 -19.68 -15.44 20.44
N THR A 891 -18.70 -14.68 19.95
CA THR A 891 -17.91 -15.09 18.79
C THR A 891 -17.03 -16.29 19.14
N GLN A 892 -16.41 -16.28 20.31
CA GLN A 892 -15.61 -17.38 20.81
C GLN A 892 -16.46 -18.61 21.16
N ALA A 893 -17.63 -18.42 21.77
CA ALA A 893 -18.56 -19.53 22.06
C ALA A 893 -19.02 -20.21 20.76
N LEU A 894 -19.32 -19.42 19.73
CA LEU A 894 -19.65 -19.94 18.41
C LEU A 894 -18.48 -20.72 17.79
N THR A 895 -17.25 -20.20 17.86
CA THR A 895 -16.06 -20.93 17.39
C THR A 895 -15.89 -22.24 18.15
N ASN A 896 -16.03 -22.23 19.48
CA ASN A 896 -15.95 -23.45 20.30
C ASN A 896 -16.99 -24.49 19.85
N VAL A 897 -18.22 -24.05 19.57
CA VAL A 897 -19.31 -24.92 19.09
C VAL A 897 -19.02 -25.53 17.73
N LEU A 898 -18.50 -24.74 16.78
CA LEU A 898 -18.11 -25.26 15.47
C LEU A 898 -16.94 -26.26 15.59
N LEU A 899 -16.00 -26.04 16.51
CA LEU A 899 -14.92 -26.99 16.79
C LEU A 899 -15.45 -28.27 17.42
N MET A 900 -16.39 -28.18 18.37
CA MET A 900 -17.05 -29.35 18.95
C MET A 900 -17.71 -30.21 17.89
N ASP A 901 -18.40 -29.57 16.95
CA ASP A 901 -19.07 -30.24 15.85
C ASP A 901 -18.08 -30.97 14.94
N ALA A 902 -17.02 -30.27 14.52
CA ALA A 902 -15.95 -30.85 13.69
C ALA A 902 -15.22 -32.01 14.39
N VAL A 903 -14.91 -31.89 15.68
CA VAL A 903 -14.30 -32.97 16.48
C VAL A 903 -15.25 -34.16 16.61
N THR A 904 -16.55 -33.91 16.80
CA THR A 904 -17.54 -34.97 16.93
C THR A 904 -17.71 -35.75 15.63
N GLY A 905 -17.76 -35.04 14.49
CA GLY A 905 -17.81 -35.62 13.14
C GLY A 905 -16.56 -36.42 12.79
N CYS A 906 -15.38 -35.97 13.25
CA CYS A 906 -14.10 -36.61 12.99
C CYS A 906 -13.90 -37.93 13.75
N LEU A 907 -14.26 -38.00 15.04
CA LEU A 907 -13.91 -39.14 15.91
C LEU A 907 -14.93 -40.29 15.93
N GLN A 908 -16.16 -40.08 15.42
CA GLN A 908 -17.25 -41.06 15.15
C GLN A 908 -17.48 -42.22 16.16
N THR A 909 -17.08 -42.08 17.42
CA THR A 909 -17.21 -43.07 18.50
C THR A 909 -17.89 -42.47 19.72
N GLN A 910 -18.36 -43.26 20.70
CA GLN A 910 -18.91 -42.72 21.97
C GLN A 910 -17.93 -41.81 22.74
N ARG A 911 -16.62 -41.88 22.42
CA ARG A 911 -15.58 -40.99 22.99
C ARG A 911 -15.60 -39.57 22.39
N SER A 912 -16.28 -39.36 21.26
CA SER A 912 -16.30 -38.08 20.54
C SER A 912 -16.96 -36.95 21.35
N ILE A 913 -18.03 -37.26 22.10
CA ILE A 913 -18.71 -36.29 22.98
C ILE A 913 -17.82 -35.92 24.17
N ALA A 914 -17.09 -36.88 24.74
CA ALA A 914 -16.14 -36.62 25.82
C ALA A 914 -14.99 -35.71 25.32
N ALA A 915 -14.47 -35.95 24.12
CA ALA A 915 -13.49 -35.08 23.47
C ALA A 915 -14.05 -33.67 23.20
N ALA A 916 -15.25 -33.55 22.62
CA ALA A 916 -15.91 -32.27 22.37
C ALA A 916 -16.17 -31.48 23.67
N SER A 917 -16.47 -32.16 24.78
CA SER A 917 -16.66 -31.51 26.09
C SER A 917 -15.41 -30.80 26.61
N LYS A 918 -14.20 -31.16 26.14
CA LYS A 918 -12.97 -30.43 26.46
C LYS A 918 -12.97 -29.00 25.88
N LEU A 919 -13.69 -28.78 24.77
CA LEU A 919 -13.84 -27.48 24.11
C LEU A 919 -14.92 -26.59 24.74
N ALA A 920 -15.78 -27.12 25.62
CA ALA A 920 -16.89 -26.38 26.25
C ALA A 920 -16.39 -25.51 27.41
N TYR A 921 -15.72 -24.40 27.03
CA TYR A 921 -15.01 -23.53 27.94
C TYR A 921 -15.95 -22.68 28.80
N PHE A 922 -16.93 -22.03 28.18
CA PHE A 922 -17.83 -21.13 28.93
C PHE A 922 -18.80 -21.90 29.83
N ASP A 923 -19.24 -23.08 29.41
CA ASP A 923 -20.10 -23.92 30.24
C ASP A 923 -19.42 -24.37 31.55
N LYS A 924 -18.10 -24.60 31.53
CA LYS A 924 -17.31 -24.96 32.72
C LYS A 924 -17.09 -23.77 33.66
N ILE A 925 -16.68 -22.63 33.10
CA ILE A 925 -16.20 -21.48 33.89
C ILE A 925 -17.33 -20.64 34.48
N LYS A 926 -18.56 -20.76 33.96
CA LYS A 926 -19.74 -20.04 34.50
C LYS A 926 -20.02 -20.31 35.98
N HIS A 927 -19.44 -21.37 36.57
CA HIS A 927 -19.61 -21.77 37.96
C HIS A 927 -18.38 -21.46 38.85
N GLU A 928 -17.21 -21.19 38.27
CA GLU A 928 -15.94 -21.09 39.00
C GLU A 928 -15.57 -19.64 39.37
N VAL A 929 -16.06 -18.64 38.63
CA VAL A 929 -15.67 -17.23 38.84
C VAL A 929 -16.90 -16.41 39.30
N PRO A 930 -16.81 -15.59 40.37
CA PRO A 930 -17.83 -14.61 40.71
C PRO A 930 -17.87 -13.52 39.63
N MET A 931 -18.71 -13.70 38.60
CA MET A 931 -18.65 -12.95 37.32
C MET A 931 -19.72 -11.87 37.15
N MET A 932 -20.25 -11.29 38.22
CA MET A 932 -21.11 -10.11 38.06
C MET A 932 -20.27 -8.84 38.09
N VAL A 933 -20.16 -8.21 36.91
CA VAL A 933 -19.75 -6.81 36.79
C VAL A 933 -20.69 -5.95 37.67
N PRO A 934 -20.19 -5.01 38.49
CA PRO A 934 -21.03 -4.20 39.36
C PRO A 934 -22.18 -3.53 38.58
N LYS A 935 -23.36 -3.39 39.20
CA LYS A 935 -24.54 -2.81 38.55
C LYS A 935 -24.24 -1.42 37.95
N THR A 936 -23.52 -0.59 38.68
CA THR A 936 -23.01 0.73 38.26
C THR A 936 -22.21 0.65 36.95
N THR A 937 -21.35 -0.35 36.82
CA THR A 937 -20.55 -0.60 35.62
C THR A 937 -21.43 -1.10 34.47
N SER A 938 -22.39 -1.98 34.74
CA SER A 938 -23.26 -2.54 33.69
C SER A 938 -24.21 -1.51 33.05
N GLU A 939 -24.59 -0.48 33.81
CA GLU A 939 -25.48 0.62 33.36
C GLU A 939 -24.72 1.65 32.52
N THR A 940 -23.46 1.91 32.87
CA THR A 940 -22.59 2.88 32.19
C THR A 940 -21.83 2.29 31.00
N LEU A 941 -21.38 1.04 31.09
CA LEU A 941 -20.64 0.37 30.02
C LEU A 941 -21.56 0.06 28.84
N LYS A 942 -21.26 0.66 27.69
CA LYS A 942 -21.99 0.42 26.45
C LYS A 942 -21.46 -0.84 25.74
N HIS A 943 -20.17 -0.85 25.41
CA HIS A 943 -19.51 -1.94 24.67
C HIS A 943 -18.01 -2.02 25.00
N LYS A 944 -17.40 -3.20 24.77
CA LYS A 944 -15.95 -3.38 24.67
C LYS A 944 -15.50 -3.65 23.23
N ILE A 945 -14.33 -3.15 22.87
CA ILE A 945 -13.67 -3.36 21.57
C ILE A 945 -12.28 -3.94 21.81
N ASN A 946 -11.86 -4.87 20.97
CA ASN A 946 -10.50 -5.42 20.98
C ASN A 946 -9.74 -4.96 19.73
N PRO A 947 -8.79 -4.00 19.87
CA PRO A 947 -7.98 -3.51 18.77
C PRO A 947 -6.95 -4.53 18.23
N SER A 948 -6.63 -5.58 19.00
CA SER A 948 -5.68 -6.63 18.64
C SER A 948 -6.35 -7.90 18.09
N LEU A 949 -7.61 -7.81 17.61
CA LEU A 949 -8.38 -8.94 17.06
C LEU A 949 -7.61 -9.79 16.03
N ASP A 950 -6.75 -9.14 15.24
CA ASP A 950 -6.01 -9.79 14.16
C ASP A 950 -4.63 -10.30 14.57
N LEU A 951 -4.22 -10.10 15.83
CA LEU A 951 -2.92 -10.47 16.35
C LEU A 951 -3.03 -11.71 17.27
N ALA A 952 -1.98 -12.53 17.29
CA ALA A 952 -1.87 -13.67 18.20
C ALA A 952 -1.97 -13.30 19.70
N GLU A 953 -1.52 -12.09 20.08
CA GLU A 953 -1.54 -11.62 21.46
C GLU A 953 -2.12 -10.20 21.59
N PRO A 954 -2.84 -9.91 22.69
CA PRO A 954 -3.29 -8.56 22.99
C PRO A 954 -2.10 -7.59 23.14
N GLN A 955 -2.31 -6.34 22.74
CA GLN A 955 -1.29 -5.28 22.79
C GLN A 955 -1.75 -4.18 23.74
N THR A 956 -0.81 -3.43 24.31
CA THR A 956 -1.15 -2.26 25.12
C THR A 956 -1.80 -1.18 24.24
N VAL A 957 -2.92 -0.62 24.71
CA VAL A 957 -3.53 0.56 24.10
C VAL A 957 -2.88 1.80 24.70
N HIS A 958 -1.89 2.38 24.00
CA HIS A 958 -1.11 3.51 24.51
C HIS A 958 -1.87 4.84 24.40
N VAL A 959 -2.51 5.09 23.25
CA VAL A 959 -3.19 6.37 22.98
C VAL A 959 -4.49 6.13 22.21
N LEU A 960 -5.53 6.87 22.60
CA LEU A 960 -6.82 6.93 21.89
C LEU A 960 -7.06 8.35 21.40
N LEU A 961 -7.53 8.48 20.16
CA LEU A 961 -7.96 9.77 19.59
C LEU A 961 -9.26 9.58 18.81
N TYR A 962 -10.29 10.32 19.18
CA TYR A 962 -11.53 10.45 18.42
C TYR A 962 -11.45 11.67 17.50
N THR A 963 -11.77 11.49 16.22
CA THR A 963 -11.92 12.59 15.25
C THR A 963 -13.36 12.61 14.73
N PRO A 964 -14.10 13.72 14.91
CA PRO A 964 -15.49 13.83 14.45
C PRO A 964 -15.56 13.79 12.91
N GLY A 965 -16.70 13.33 12.39
CA GLY A 965 -16.99 13.35 10.95
C GLY A 965 -17.61 14.69 10.51
N GLN A 966 -17.39 15.11 9.27
CA GLN A 966 -18.09 16.26 8.69
C GLN A 966 -19.46 15.80 8.15
N LEU A 967 -20.54 16.26 8.80
CA LEU A 967 -21.90 16.23 8.25
C LEU A 967 -22.15 17.54 7.50
N THR A 968 -21.59 17.70 6.29
CA THR A 968 -21.94 18.84 5.44
C THR A 968 -23.26 18.54 4.73
N CYS A 969 -24.33 19.19 5.17
CA CYS A 969 -25.60 19.24 4.44
C CYS A 969 -25.41 20.14 3.21
N ASN A 970 -24.82 19.59 2.15
CA ASN A 970 -24.83 20.08 0.76
C ASN A 970 -24.15 19.00 -0.10
N ASP A 971 -24.80 18.61 -1.20
CA ASP A 971 -24.48 17.48 -2.09
C ASP A 971 -23.12 17.54 -2.83
N SER A 972 -22.00 17.79 -2.14
CA SER A 972 -20.66 17.76 -2.71
C SER A 972 -19.71 16.87 -1.92
N VAL A 973 -19.41 15.70 -2.52
CA VAL A 973 -18.19 14.87 -2.40
C VAL A 973 -17.71 14.58 -0.97
N GLY A 974 -18.21 13.47 -0.41
CA GLY A 974 -17.53 12.68 0.64
C GLY A 974 -18.00 12.94 2.07
N GLU A 975 -19.15 12.38 2.47
CA GLU A 975 -19.50 12.27 3.89
C GLU A 975 -18.43 11.43 4.61
N MET A 976 -17.62 12.06 5.48
CA MET A 976 -16.63 11.36 6.28
C MET A 976 -17.26 10.87 7.58
N ASN A 977 -17.33 9.54 7.75
CA ASN A 977 -17.71 8.94 9.04
C ASN A 977 -16.70 9.33 10.14
N PRO A 978 -17.15 9.50 11.40
CA PRO A 978 -16.25 9.74 12.52
C PRO A 978 -15.30 8.56 12.72
N LYS A 979 -14.06 8.84 13.17
CA LYS A 979 -13.01 7.83 13.31
C LYS A 979 -12.47 7.76 14.73
N LEU A 980 -12.11 6.56 15.16
CA LEU A 980 -11.36 6.29 16.39
C LEU A 980 -9.98 5.74 16.02
N TRP A 981 -8.94 6.48 16.35
CA TRP A 981 -7.54 6.12 16.17
C TRP A 981 -7.01 5.48 17.46
N VAL A 982 -6.33 4.35 17.31
CA VAL A 982 -5.83 3.55 18.43
C VAL A 982 -4.36 3.24 18.20
N ALA A 983 -3.49 3.75 19.06
CA ALA A 983 -2.06 3.42 19.03
C ALA A 983 -1.77 2.20 19.90
N LEU A 984 -1.18 1.18 19.29
CA LEU A 984 -0.72 -0.06 19.90
C LEU A 984 0.81 -0.06 20.05
N SER A 985 1.34 -1.10 20.69
CA SER A 985 2.79 -1.25 20.88
C SER A 985 3.56 -1.40 19.54
N GLY A 986 4.78 -0.86 19.51
CA GLY A 986 5.70 -0.95 18.37
C GLY A 986 5.32 -0.04 17.18
N GLY A 987 4.88 1.19 17.43
CA GLY A 987 4.58 2.17 16.38
C GLY A 987 3.34 1.84 15.52
N ARG A 988 2.52 0.87 15.92
CA ARG A 988 1.33 0.45 15.16
C ARG A 988 0.12 1.29 15.53
N VAL A 989 -0.56 1.83 14.52
CA VAL A 989 -1.82 2.56 14.69
C VAL A 989 -2.92 1.86 13.90
N VAL A 990 -4.05 1.60 14.54
CA VAL A 990 -5.25 1.02 13.91
C VAL A 990 -6.40 2.02 13.97
N VAL A 991 -7.26 2.01 12.95
CA VAL A 991 -8.34 3.00 12.80
C VAL A 991 -9.69 2.30 12.71
N PHE A 992 -10.63 2.71 13.56
CA PHE A 992 -12.01 2.27 13.57
C PHE A 992 -12.94 3.36 13.05
N ASP A 993 -14.00 2.96 12.36
CA ASP A 993 -15.18 3.79 12.15
C ASP A 993 -15.93 3.88 13.50
N ALA A 994 -16.10 5.07 14.04
CA ALA A 994 -16.74 5.28 15.33
C ALA A 994 -18.28 5.23 15.27
N ALA A 995 -18.89 5.31 14.08
CA ALA A 995 -20.33 5.13 13.91
C ALA A 995 -20.73 3.65 13.99
N SER A 996 -19.89 2.79 13.41
CA SER A 996 -20.14 1.34 13.31
C SER A 996 -19.26 0.47 14.22
N TRP A 997 -18.22 1.05 14.82
CA TRP A 997 -17.16 0.37 15.59
C TRP A 997 -16.40 -0.69 14.78
N CYS A 998 -16.34 -0.47 13.47
CA CYS A 998 -15.75 -1.38 12.51
C CYS A 998 -14.30 -0.98 12.21
N LEU A 999 -13.40 -1.97 12.10
CA LEU A 999 -12.00 -1.72 11.75
C LEU A 999 -11.92 -1.25 10.28
N LEU A 1000 -11.41 -0.04 10.05
CA LEU A 1000 -11.17 0.56 8.73
C LEU A 1000 -9.78 0.25 8.20
N GLN A 1001 -8.75 0.45 9.03
CA GLN A 1001 -7.35 0.23 8.69
C GLN A 1001 -6.66 -0.56 9.79
N ALA A 1002 -6.13 -1.74 9.44
CA ALA A 1002 -5.56 -2.69 10.39
C ALA A 1002 -4.09 -2.41 10.74
N CYS A 1003 -3.40 -1.54 10.01
CA CYS A 1003 -2.04 -1.12 10.34
C CYS A 1003 -1.65 0.16 9.59
N ILE A 1004 -1.34 1.22 10.34
CA ILE A 1004 -0.51 2.34 9.91
C ILE A 1004 0.74 2.28 10.77
N GLN A 1005 1.89 2.06 10.14
CA GLN A 1005 3.17 1.98 10.85
C GLN A 1005 3.79 3.38 10.95
N VAL A 1006 3.96 3.89 12.18
CA VAL A 1006 4.64 5.15 12.48
C VAL A 1006 5.91 4.88 13.27
N GLY A 1007 7.03 4.74 12.54
CA GLY A 1007 8.31 4.34 13.14
C GLY A 1007 8.29 2.93 13.74
N GLU A 1008 9.30 2.57 14.54
CA GLU A 1008 9.37 1.30 15.28
C GLU A 1008 9.14 1.50 16.79
N SER A 1009 9.11 2.75 17.25
CA SER A 1009 9.06 3.13 18.67
C SER A 1009 7.62 3.36 19.16
N GLN A 1010 7.46 3.47 20.48
CA GLN A 1010 6.15 3.67 21.08
C GLN A 1010 5.56 5.06 20.71
N VAL A 1011 4.27 5.09 20.41
CA VAL A 1011 3.50 6.32 20.28
C VAL A 1011 3.09 6.83 21.67
N ASN A 1012 3.41 8.08 21.97
CA ASN A 1012 3.18 8.69 23.26
C ASN A 1012 1.93 9.59 23.27
N CYS A 1013 1.63 10.27 22.16
CA CYS A 1013 0.48 11.17 22.07
C CYS A 1013 -0.05 11.28 20.63
N MET A 1014 -1.33 11.62 20.49
CA MET A 1014 -2.00 11.87 19.22
C MET A 1014 -2.92 13.09 19.33
N MET A 1015 -3.03 13.86 18.25
CA MET A 1015 -3.91 15.02 18.20
C MET A 1015 -4.51 15.17 16.79
N GLY A 1016 -5.82 15.34 16.71
CA GLY A 1016 -6.52 15.64 15.46
C GLY A 1016 -6.54 17.13 15.19
N LEU A 1017 -6.33 17.52 13.93
CA LEU A 1017 -6.44 18.91 13.46
C LEU A 1017 -7.62 19.06 12.50
N VAL A 1018 -8.15 20.28 12.39
CA VAL A 1018 -9.32 20.59 11.55
C VAL A 1018 -9.03 20.40 10.05
N GLN A 1019 -7.76 20.49 9.63
CA GLN A 1019 -7.31 20.29 8.25
C GLN A 1019 -7.13 18.80 7.87
N GLU A 1020 -7.94 17.90 8.44
CA GLU A 1020 -7.94 16.47 8.08
C GLU A 1020 -6.59 15.75 8.26
N GLN A 1021 -5.83 16.19 9.26
CA GLN A 1021 -4.54 15.62 9.64
C GLN A 1021 -4.57 15.12 11.08
N VAL A 1022 -3.86 14.04 11.34
CA VAL A 1022 -3.57 13.52 12.69
C VAL A 1022 -2.07 13.62 12.93
N TRP A 1023 -1.70 14.33 13.99
CA TRP A 1023 -0.33 14.45 14.45
C TRP A 1023 -0.07 13.41 15.53
N ILE A 1024 1.04 12.68 15.42
CA ILE A 1024 1.42 11.60 16.32
C ILE A 1024 2.82 11.85 16.85
N GLY A 1025 2.94 12.10 18.17
CA GLY A 1025 4.22 12.21 18.85
C GLY A 1025 4.72 10.84 19.32
N SER A 1026 5.98 10.55 19.02
CA SER A 1026 6.61 9.25 19.26
C SER A 1026 7.85 9.35 20.16
N GLN A 1027 8.21 8.22 20.75
CA GLN A 1027 9.38 8.06 21.62
C GLN A 1027 10.71 8.27 20.88
N ASP A 1028 10.74 8.08 19.56
CA ASP A 1028 11.90 8.32 18.69
C ASP A 1028 12.19 9.82 18.41
N SER A 1029 11.56 10.74 19.14
CA SER A 1029 11.68 12.20 18.98
C SER A 1029 11.05 12.77 17.72
N VAL A 1030 10.21 11.99 17.01
CA VAL A 1030 9.55 12.41 15.77
C VAL A 1030 8.07 12.70 16.02
N ILE A 1031 7.54 13.71 15.32
CA ILE A 1031 6.11 13.92 15.15
C ILE A 1031 5.73 13.47 13.74
N TYR A 1032 4.95 12.40 13.63
CA TYR A 1032 4.43 11.87 12.37
C TYR A 1032 3.12 12.58 12.02
N ILE A 1033 2.95 13.00 10.76
CA ILE A 1033 1.72 13.63 10.29
C ILE A 1033 1.05 12.68 9.31
N ILE A 1034 -0.12 12.19 9.71
CA ILE A 1034 -0.95 11.30 8.93
C ILE A 1034 -2.06 12.12 8.27
N ASP A 1035 -2.19 11.95 6.97
CA ASP A 1035 -3.33 12.45 6.21
C ASP A 1035 -4.53 11.50 6.41
N THR A 1036 -5.66 12.04 6.87
CA THR A 1036 -6.82 11.21 7.24
C THR A 1036 -7.60 10.69 6.03
N HIS A 1037 -7.29 11.17 4.81
CA HIS A 1037 -7.84 10.70 3.55
C HIS A 1037 -6.99 9.57 2.95
N SER A 1038 -5.69 9.80 2.78
CA SER A 1038 -4.78 8.78 2.22
C SER A 1038 -4.38 7.70 3.21
N MET A 1039 -4.65 7.90 4.51
CA MET A 1039 -4.22 7.03 5.61
C MET A 1039 -2.72 6.74 5.60
N SER A 1040 -1.93 7.68 5.08
CA SER A 1040 -0.49 7.53 4.91
C SER A 1040 0.27 8.63 5.65
N CYS A 1041 1.40 8.26 6.25
CA CYS A 1041 2.32 9.20 6.86
C CYS A 1041 3.26 9.75 5.79
N ASN A 1042 3.02 10.97 5.32
CA ASN A 1042 3.83 11.57 4.26
C ASN A 1042 4.79 12.64 4.78
N LYS A 1043 4.67 13.07 6.05
CA LYS A 1043 5.51 14.13 6.64
C LYS A 1043 5.95 13.78 8.06
N GLN A 1044 7.15 14.23 8.43
CA GLN A 1044 7.75 14.01 9.75
C GLN A 1044 8.40 15.30 10.26
N LEU A 1045 8.10 15.68 11.50
CA LEU A 1045 8.76 16.81 12.17
C LEU A 1045 9.79 16.27 13.16
N THR A 1046 11.04 16.72 13.03
CA THR A 1046 12.19 16.18 13.77
C THR A 1046 12.89 17.22 14.64
N GLU A 1047 12.22 18.32 14.97
CA GLU A 1047 12.83 19.44 15.71
C GLU A 1047 13.11 19.11 17.19
N HIS A 1048 12.38 18.15 17.77
CA HIS A 1048 12.68 17.66 19.12
C HIS A 1048 13.99 16.90 19.17
N ARG A 1049 14.57 16.79 20.39
CA ARG A 1049 15.82 16.06 20.64
C ARG A 1049 15.63 14.82 21.51
N GLN A 1050 14.51 14.72 22.18
CA GLN A 1050 14.08 13.58 22.98
C GLN A 1050 12.63 13.25 22.64
N GLU A 1051 12.12 12.17 23.23
CA GLU A 1051 10.75 11.69 23.01
C GLU A 1051 9.71 12.80 23.12
N VAL A 1052 8.77 12.81 22.18
CA VAL A 1052 7.65 13.74 22.19
C VAL A 1052 6.62 13.19 23.18
N THR A 1053 6.34 13.94 24.25
CA THR A 1053 5.50 13.45 25.35
C THR A 1053 4.05 13.88 25.21
N SER A 1054 3.76 15.07 24.66
CA SER A 1054 2.39 15.56 24.48
C SER A 1054 2.26 16.63 23.39
N LEU A 1055 1.04 16.77 22.87
CA LEU A 1055 0.60 17.74 21.86
C LEU A 1055 -0.63 18.49 22.37
N ALA A 1056 -0.73 19.80 22.12
CA ALA A 1056 -1.87 20.62 22.50
C ALA A 1056 -2.21 21.67 21.45
N LEU A 1057 -3.50 21.95 21.25
CA LEU A 1057 -4.01 22.92 20.27
C LEU A 1057 -4.52 24.19 20.98
N ASP A 1058 -4.18 25.37 20.46
CA ASP A 1058 -4.78 26.64 20.88
C ASP A 1058 -6.02 26.93 20.02
N THR A 1059 -7.22 26.83 20.61
CA THR A 1059 -8.52 26.88 19.90
C THR A 1059 -9.04 28.30 19.64
N ARG A 1060 -8.34 29.36 20.07
CA ARG A 1060 -8.83 30.75 19.99
C ARG A 1060 -8.72 31.40 18.61
N ASP A 1061 -7.85 30.92 17.71
CA ASP A 1061 -7.63 31.55 16.40
C ASP A 1061 -8.44 30.87 15.28
N GLN A 1062 -9.74 31.18 15.20
CA GLN A 1062 -10.61 30.67 14.13
C GLN A 1062 -10.32 31.26 12.73
N HIS A 1063 -9.48 32.30 12.61
CA HIS A 1063 -9.46 33.12 11.39
C HIS A 1063 -8.10 33.29 10.68
N SER A 1064 -6.95 32.76 11.12
CA SER A 1064 -5.73 32.85 10.27
C SER A 1064 -4.52 31.93 10.51
N SER A 1065 -4.35 31.25 11.65
CA SER A 1065 -3.38 30.14 11.75
C SER A 1065 -3.57 29.36 13.05
N GLN A 1066 -3.97 28.09 12.99
CA GLN A 1066 -4.04 27.25 14.19
C GLN A 1066 -2.64 27.06 14.76
N LEU A 1067 -2.44 27.48 16.01
CA LEU A 1067 -1.18 27.32 16.74
C LEU A 1067 -1.22 26.01 17.53
N THR A 1068 -0.24 25.15 17.26
CA THR A 1068 -0.10 23.86 17.95
C THR A 1068 1.14 23.90 18.83
N TYR A 1069 1.10 23.26 19.99
CA TYR A 1069 2.24 23.11 20.88
C TYR A 1069 2.61 21.63 20.99
N SER A 1070 3.90 21.36 21.13
CA SER A 1070 4.42 20.04 21.42
C SER A 1070 5.47 20.13 22.51
N CYS A 1071 5.54 19.14 23.39
CA CYS A 1071 6.58 19.05 24.40
C CYS A 1071 7.40 17.77 24.30
N SER A 1072 8.64 17.84 24.77
CA SER A 1072 9.59 16.74 24.84
C SER A 1072 10.00 16.48 26.29
N SER A 1073 10.44 15.26 26.59
CA SER A 1073 10.78 14.84 27.96
C SER A 1073 11.87 15.71 28.61
N ASP A 1074 12.78 16.29 27.82
CA ASP A 1074 13.84 17.21 28.27
C ASP A 1074 13.36 18.62 28.67
N GLY A 1075 12.06 18.88 28.70
CA GLY A 1075 11.50 20.19 29.04
C GLY A 1075 11.42 21.16 27.87
N SER A 1076 11.76 20.73 26.64
CA SER A 1076 11.60 21.55 25.44
C SER A 1076 10.12 21.65 25.03
N ILE A 1077 9.65 22.86 24.74
CA ILE A 1077 8.29 23.13 24.23
C ILE A 1077 8.41 23.90 22.92
N LEU A 1078 7.83 23.37 21.84
CA LEU A 1078 7.82 23.99 20.52
C LEU A 1078 6.41 24.43 20.16
N GLN A 1079 6.30 25.68 19.69
CA GLN A 1079 5.08 26.23 19.12
C GLN A 1079 5.15 26.16 17.60
N TRP A 1080 4.15 25.54 16.99
CA TRP A 1080 4.05 25.27 15.56
C TRP A 1080 2.96 26.12 14.91
N ASP A 1081 3.21 26.48 13.67
CA ASP A 1081 2.18 26.90 12.73
C ASP A 1081 1.59 25.67 12.05
N SER A 1082 0.32 25.35 12.29
CA SER A 1082 -0.27 24.08 11.81
C SER A 1082 -0.38 24.02 10.28
N SER A 1083 -0.50 25.18 9.60
CA SER A 1083 -0.53 25.28 8.14
C SER A 1083 0.83 25.08 7.48
N SER A 1084 1.87 25.78 7.95
CA SER A 1084 3.20 25.71 7.35
C SER A 1084 4.10 24.62 7.94
N LEU A 1085 3.68 24.00 9.06
CA LEU A 1085 4.43 23.00 9.82
C LEU A 1085 5.79 23.49 10.33
N LYS A 1086 5.96 24.81 10.49
CA LYS A 1086 7.19 25.44 10.99
C LYS A 1086 7.07 25.82 12.46
N VAL A 1087 8.20 25.76 13.16
CA VAL A 1087 8.32 26.26 14.53
C VAL A 1087 8.29 27.79 14.52
N LYS A 1088 7.30 28.38 15.21
CA LYS A 1088 7.21 29.82 15.46
C LYS A 1088 8.02 30.24 16.68
N ARG A 1089 8.01 29.43 17.76
CA ARG A 1089 8.72 29.71 19.01
C ARG A 1089 9.20 28.41 19.68
N GLN A 1090 10.28 28.53 20.43
CA GLN A 1090 10.80 27.47 21.29
C GLN A 1090 10.95 28.00 22.72
N PHE A 1091 10.49 27.21 23.68
CA PHE A 1091 10.65 27.44 25.10
C PHE A 1091 11.39 26.27 25.73
N HIS A 1092 12.07 26.51 26.84
CA HIS A 1092 12.69 25.47 27.63
C HIS A 1092 12.31 25.64 29.09
N LEU A 1093 11.70 24.61 29.66
CA LEU A 1093 11.28 24.56 31.05
C LEU A 1093 12.30 23.73 31.85
N SER A 1094 12.89 24.32 32.88
CA SER A 1094 13.79 23.60 33.79
C SER A 1094 12.98 22.62 34.65
N CYS A 1095 13.05 21.35 34.29
CA CYS A 1095 12.47 20.20 34.99
C CYS A 1095 13.21 18.90 34.63
N GLU A 1096 13.06 17.85 35.45
CA GLU A 1096 13.66 16.53 35.19
C GLU A 1096 13.02 15.82 34.00
N ARG A 1097 11.67 15.74 33.99
CA ARG A 1097 10.89 15.18 32.88
C ARG A 1097 9.59 15.94 32.69
N LEU A 1098 9.34 16.44 31.47
CA LEU A 1098 8.06 17.06 31.07
C LEU A 1098 7.15 16.02 30.43
N SER A 1099 6.04 15.67 31.10
CA SER A 1099 5.16 14.57 30.71
C SER A 1099 3.97 14.99 29.86
N SER A 1100 3.37 16.16 30.12
CA SER A 1100 2.20 16.61 29.37
C SER A 1100 2.04 18.14 29.34
N ILE A 1101 1.33 18.63 28.33
CA ILE A 1101 1.01 20.05 28.15
C ILE A 1101 -0.48 20.23 27.83
N GLN A 1102 -1.11 21.26 28.39
CA GLN A 1102 -2.48 21.66 28.08
C GLN A 1102 -2.53 23.18 27.86
N VAL A 1103 -3.40 23.63 26.95
CA VAL A 1103 -3.64 25.05 26.66
C VAL A 1103 -5.03 25.40 27.17
N HIS A 1104 -5.14 26.39 28.06
CA HIS A 1104 -6.42 26.89 28.57
C HIS A 1104 -6.42 28.42 28.55
N ASP A 1105 -7.38 29.02 27.86
CA ASP A 1105 -7.50 30.48 27.72
C ASP A 1105 -6.23 31.21 27.26
N GLY A 1106 -5.39 30.52 26.50
CA GLY A 1106 -4.10 31.02 26.02
C GLY A 1106 -2.96 30.92 27.04
N THR A 1107 -3.17 30.31 28.20
CA THR A 1107 -2.12 29.97 29.17
C THR A 1107 -1.70 28.51 29.00
N LEU A 1108 -0.40 28.24 29.07
CA LEU A 1108 0.17 26.90 28.94
C LEU A 1108 0.36 26.28 30.32
N TRP A 1109 -0.19 25.08 30.53
CA TRP A 1109 0.00 24.30 31.74
C TRP A 1109 0.86 23.08 31.44
N CYS A 1110 1.97 22.93 32.15
CA CYS A 1110 2.98 21.90 31.91
C CYS A 1110 3.09 20.99 33.13
N CYS A 1111 2.93 19.68 32.94
CA CYS A 1111 3.15 18.70 34.00
C CYS A 1111 4.58 18.19 33.94
N CYS A 1112 5.37 18.54 34.95
CA CYS A 1112 6.67 17.94 35.19
C CYS A 1112 6.54 16.83 36.25
N GLU A 1113 7.53 15.94 36.31
CA GLU A 1113 7.60 14.82 37.26
C GLU A 1113 7.20 15.21 38.69
N ASN A 1114 7.80 16.28 39.23
CA ASN A 1114 7.59 16.72 40.61
C ASN A 1114 6.83 18.06 40.75
N SER A 1115 6.41 18.67 39.64
CA SER A 1115 5.73 19.97 39.67
C SER A 1115 4.84 20.25 38.46
N ILE A 1116 3.74 20.96 38.65
CA ILE A 1116 2.94 21.54 37.56
C ILE A 1116 3.27 23.02 37.43
N VAL A 1117 3.58 23.47 36.21
CA VAL A 1117 4.02 24.84 35.94
C VAL A 1117 3.03 25.52 35.00
N GLU A 1118 2.57 26.70 35.41
CA GLU A 1118 1.78 27.61 34.59
C GLU A 1118 2.73 28.57 33.86
N LEU A 1119 2.65 28.61 32.54
CA LEU A 1119 3.50 29.41 31.65
C LEU A 1119 2.64 30.40 30.85
N LYS A 1120 3.12 31.64 30.73
CA LYS A 1120 2.57 32.61 29.74
C LYS A 1120 2.83 32.11 28.31
N LYS A 1121 2.11 32.67 27.31
CA LYS A 1121 2.46 32.48 25.87
C LYS A 1121 3.89 32.90 25.51
N SER A 1122 4.54 33.69 26.36
CA SER A 1122 5.96 34.06 26.21
C SER A 1122 6.93 32.98 26.71
N GLY A 1123 6.43 31.90 27.31
CA GLY A 1123 7.24 30.85 27.95
C GLY A 1123 7.70 31.19 29.37
N ALA A 1124 7.37 32.38 29.89
CA ALA A 1124 7.76 32.77 31.24
C ALA A 1124 6.89 32.05 32.29
N PRO A 1125 7.49 31.40 33.30
CA PRO A 1125 6.75 30.76 34.37
C PRO A 1125 6.04 31.79 35.24
N GLN A 1126 4.73 31.63 35.40
CA GLN A 1126 3.93 32.42 36.33
C GLN A 1126 3.83 31.76 37.70
N ARG A 1127 3.72 30.43 37.71
CA ARG A 1127 3.40 29.67 38.91
C ARG A 1127 3.96 28.25 38.83
N ARG A 1128 4.32 27.69 39.98
CA ARG A 1128 4.76 26.31 40.12
C ARG A 1128 4.06 25.67 41.31
N ILE A 1129 3.34 24.57 41.07
CA ILE A 1129 2.72 23.71 42.07
C ILE A 1129 3.65 22.52 42.27
N THR A 1130 4.22 22.34 43.46
CA THR A 1130 5.13 21.21 43.76
C THR A 1130 4.42 20.11 44.53
N LEU A 1131 4.86 18.87 44.37
CA LEU A 1131 4.35 17.74 45.15
C LEU A 1131 4.44 18.01 46.67
N PRO A 1132 3.40 17.67 47.47
CA PRO A 1132 3.44 17.78 48.94
C PRO A 1132 4.63 17.04 49.55
N SER A 1133 5.20 17.57 50.64
CA SER A 1133 6.38 17.01 51.33
C SER A 1133 6.21 15.53 51.71
N ASP A 1134 5.01 15.15 52.14
CA ASP A 1134 4.73 13.81 52.69
C ASP A 1134 4.71 12.72 51.61
N LEU A 1135 4.52 13.12 50.35
CA LEU A 1135 4.52 12.22 49.19
C LEU A 1135 5.92 12.09 48.57
N ARG A 1136 6.89 12.95 48.93
CA ARG A 1136 8.27 12.90 48.39
C ARG A 1136 9.13 11.74 48.93
N SER A 1137 8.62 10.95 49.87
CA SER A 1137 9.39 9.94 50.61
C SER A 1137 9.64 8.63 49.84
N MET A 1138 9.01 8.45 48.67
CA MET A 1138 9.18 7.37 47.68
C MET A 1138 9.09 8.01 46.28
N PRO A 1139 9.45 7.39 45.14
CA PRO A 1139 9.54 8.08 43.85
C PRO A 1139 8.14 8.37 43.27
N SER A 1140 7.36 9.22 43.94
CA SER A 1140 6.03 9.61 43.51
C SER A 1140 6.15 10.80 42.55
N SER A 1141 5.51 10.66 41.40
CA SER A 1141 5.46 11.67 40.36
C SER A 1141 4.02 11.98 39.95
N PHE A 1142 3.79 13.20 39.45
CA PHE A 1142 2.53 13.55 38.82
C PHE A 1142 2.34 12.72 37.54
N SER A 1143 1.24 11.97 37.48
CA SER A 1143 0.91 11.15 36.31
C SER A 1143 -0.03 11.88 35.35
N SER A 1144 -0.98 12.64 35.87
CA SER A 1144 -1.98 13.35 35.08
C SER A 1144 -2.54 14.57 35.81
N PHE A 1145 -3.05 15.54 35.05
CA PHE A 1145 -3.71 16.70 35.61
C PHE A 1145 -4.85 17.20 34.71
N VAL A 1146 -5.81 17.88 35.33
CA VAL A 1146 -6.96 18.52 34.68
C VAL A 1146 -7.09 19.93 35.25
N VAL A 1147 -7.23 20.92 34.37
CA VAL A 1147 -7.48 22.32 34.75
C VAL A 1147 -8.95 22.64 34.51
N ILE A 1148 -9.60 23.28 35.49
CA ILE A 1148 -10.99 23.78 35.41
C ILE A 1148 -10.95 25.29 35.66
N PRO A 1149 -10.70 26.10 34.61
CA PRO A 1149 -10.50 27.53 34.75
C PRO A 1149 -11.70 28.27 35.34
N GLU A 1150 -12.93 27.92 34.92
CA GLU A 1150 -14.15 28.60 35.39
C GLU A 1150 -14.39 28.44 36.90
N ARG A 1151 -13.77 27.43 37.54
CA ARG A 1151 -13.84 27.20 38.98
C ARG A 1151 -12.56 27.60 39.71
N GLY A 1152 -11.53 28.02 38.99
CA GLY A 1152 -10.22 28.31 39.57
C GLY A 1152 -9.56 27.05 40.19
N GLN A 1153 -9.71 25.88 39.57
CA GLN A 1153 -9.25 24.60 40.14
C GLN A 1153 -8.25 23.87 39.23
N VAL A 1154 -7.25 23.24 39.84
CA VAL A 1154 -6.35 22.27 39.19
C VAL A 1154 -6.42 20.95 39.95
N TRP A 1155 -6.69 19.87 39.24
CA TRP A 1155 -6.78 18.51 39.77
C TRP A 1155 -5.57 17.72 39.31
N THR A 1156 -4.94 16.98 40.23
CA THR A 1156 -3.70 16.25 39.93
C THR A 1156 -3.75 14.85 40.51
N GLY A 1157 -3.37 13.87 39.70
CA GLY A 1157 -3.16 12.48 40.11
C GLY A 1157 -1.67 12.14 40.18
N CYS A 1158 -1.31 11.24 41.10
CA CYS A 1158 0.04 10.71 41.20
C CYS A 1158 0.07 9.21 40.89
N ALA A 1159 1.18 8.74 40.33
CA ALA A 1159 1.33 7.35 39.88
C ALA A 1159 1.23 6.31 41.01
N ASP A 1160 1.67 6.66 42.22
CA ASP A 1160 1.73 5.76 43.38
C ASP A 1160 0.90 6.26 44.59
N SER A 1161 -0.08 7.14 44.33
CA SER A 1161 -0.97 7.66 45.37
C SER A 1161 -2.40 7.22 45.16
N VAL A 1162 -3.08 6.97 46.27
CA VAL A 1162 -4.51 6.68 46.34
C VAL A 1162 -5.38 7.94 46.43
N ASP A 1163 -4.77 9.13 46.47
CA ASP A 1163 -5.49 10.40 46.60
C ASP A 1163 -5.34 11.27 45.34
N LEU A 1164 -6.43 11.94 44.93
CA LEU A 1164 -6.35 13.12 44.05
C LEU A 1164 -6.08 14.37 44.87
N CYS A 1165 -5.19 15.23 44.38
CA CYS A 1165 -4.96 16.53 44.97
C CYS A 1165 -5.67 17.62 44.16
N LEU A 1166 -6.53 18.39 44.84
CA LEU A 1166 -7.19 19.58 44.31
C LEU A 1166 -6.48 20.84 44.80
N TRP A 1167 -6.11 21.69 43.85
CA TRP A 1167 -5.41 22.95 44.06
C TRP A 1167 -6.28 24.13 43.63
N GLN A 1168 -6.34 25.17 44.46
CA GLN A 1168 -7.04 26.40 44.13
C GLN A 1168 -6.08 27.36 43.42
N ILE A 1169 -6.44 27.75 42.19
CA ILE A 1169 -5.69 28.69 41.33
C ILE A 1169 -5.54 30.05 42.01
N ASN A 1170 -6.53 30.47 42.81
CA ASN A 1170 -6.58 31.80 43.42
C ASN A 1170 -5.95 31.86 44.83
N ASN A 1171 -5.53 30.72 45.42
CA ASN A 1171 -5.06 30.72 46.81
C ASN A 1171 -3.88 29.75 47.05
N HIS A 1172 -2.66 30.28 47.04
CA HIS A 1172 -1.40 29.51 47.13
C HIS A 1172 -0.97 29.13 48.54
N LYS A 1173 -1.69 29.57 49.58
CA LYS A 1173 -1.26 29.43 50.97
C LYS A 1173 -1.85 28.22 51.69
N HIS A 1174 -2.84 27.53 51.12
CA HIS A 1174 -3.46 26.36 51.74
C HIS A 1174 -2.95 25.05 51.12
N PRO A 1175 -2.81 23.98 51.93
CA PRO A 1175 -2.49 22.65 51.43
C PRO A 1175 -3.59 22.16 50.46
N PRO A 1176 -3.25 21.32 49.46
CA PRO A 1176 -4.23 20.80 48.53
C PRO A 1176 -5.31 19.99 49.26
N LYS A 1177 -6.57 20.13 48.83
CA LYS A 1177 -7.64 19.25 49.31
C LYS A 1177 -7.42 17.87 48.70
N ARG A 1178 -7.34 16.83 49.53
CA ARG A 1178 -7.16 15.44 49.08
C ARG A 1178 -8.52 14.76 48.96
N ILE A 1179 -8.68 13.96 47.92
CA ILE A 1179 -9.88 13.17 47.65
C ILE A 1179 -9.43 11.72 47.52
N SER A 1180 -9.85 10.88 48.46
CA SER A 1180 -9.42 9.49 48.52
C SER A 1180 -10.13 8.65 47.46
N LEU A 1181 -9.37 7.86 46.72
CA LEU A 1181 -9.86 6.97 45.68
C LEU A 1181 -9.89 5.52 46.19
N PRO A 1182 -11.08 4.92 46.39
CA PRO A 1182 -11.23 3.57 46.93
C PRO A 1182 -10.63 2.52 45.98
N GLY A 1183 -9.96 1.50 46.54
CA GLY A 1183 -9.53 0.32 45.77
C GLY A 1183 -8.39 0.52 44.77
N THR A 1184 -7.73 1.69 44.76
CA THR A 1184 -6.65 2.02 43.82
C THR A 1184 -5.27 1.84 44.44
N SER A 1185 -4.24 1.69 43.58
CA SER A 1185 -2.83 1.82 43.98
C SER A 1185 -2.15 3.06 43.38
N GLY A 1186 -2.83 3.75 42.46
CA GLY A 1186 -2.25 4.83 41.68
C GLY A 1186 -3.18 5.36 40.59
N VAL A 1187 -2.98 6.60 40.18
CA VAL A 1187 -3.69 7.24 39.05
C VAL A 1187 -2.79 7.21 37.82
N THR A 1188 -3.32 6.77 36.68
CA THR A 1188 -2.56 6.71 35.41
C THR A 1188 -2.94 7.82 34.45
N CYS A 1189 -4.22 8.15 34.35
CA CYS A 1189 -4.73 9.18 33.43
C CYS A 1189 -6.02 9.82 33.97
N MET A 1190 -6.33 11.02 33.48
CA MET A 1190 -7.50 11.78 33.91
C MET A 1190 -8.01 12.65 32.77
N ILE A 1191 -9.33 12.77 32.63
CA ILE A 1191 -9.97 13.65 31.65
C ILE A 1191 -11.23 14.28 32.26
N ARG A 1192 -11.54 15.50 31.83
CA ARG A 1192 -12.81 16.15 32.13
C ARG A 1192 -13.79 15.93 30.98
N VAL A 1193 -15.01 15.52 31.31
CA VAL A 1193 -16.11 15.38 30.35
C VAL A 1193 -17.36 15.96 30.98
N LYS A 1194 -17.97 16.97 30.32
CA LYS A 1194 -19.04 17.79 30.92
C LYS A 1194 -18.63 18.33 32.31
N ASP A 1195 -19.46 18.12 33.33
CA ASP A 1195 -19.20 18.49 34.73
C ASP A 1195 -18.73 17.29 35.57
N GLN A 1196 -17.99 16.34 34.98
CA GLN A 1196 -17.43 15.16 35.67
C GLN A 1196 -15.93 15.01 35.38
N ILE A 1197 -15.20 14.47 36.36
CA ILE A 1197 -13.79 14.09 36.21
C ILE A 1197 -13.69 12.57 36.17
N TRP A 1198 -13.18 12.05 35.06
CA TRP A 1198 -12.97 10.63 34.82
C TRP A 1198 -11.51 10.28 35.07
N VAL A 1199 -11.28 9.29 35.93
CA VAL A 1199 -9.95 8.93 36.44
C VAL A 1199 -9.67 7.48 36.13
N GLY A 1200 -8.58 7.21 35.40
CA GLY A 1200 -8.08 5.87 35.15
C GLY A 1200 -7.08 5.47 36.24
N CYS A 1201 -7.27 4.30 36.84
CA CYS A 1201 -6.48 3.86 37.99
C CYS A 1201 -5.78 2.51 37.76
N ARG A 1202 -4.71 2.28 38.53
CA ARG A 1202 -4.05 0.98 38.65
C ARG A 1202 -4.70 0.15 39.77
N GLY A 1203 -5.00 -1.12 39.49
CA GLY A 1203 -5.54 -2.05 40.49
C GLY A 1203 -4.57 -2.35 41.63
N ARG A 1204 -5.09 -2.65 42.82
CA ARG A 1204 -4.30 -3.05 44.00
C ARG A 1204 -4.20 -4.59 44.06
N SER A 1205 -2.99 -5.12 44.29
CA SER A 1205 -2.81 -6.56 44.55
C SER A 1205 -3.30 -6.87 45.97
N SER A 1206 -4.24 -7.80 46.13
CA SER A 1206 -4.59 -8.36 47.43
C SER A 1206 -3.47 -9.33 47.84
N VAL A 1207 -2.56 -8.87 48.69
CA VAL A 1207 -1.48 -9.71 49.24
C VAL A 1207 -2.07 -10.61 50.33
N GLY A 1208 -2.09 -11.93 50.10
CA GLY A 1208 -2.37 -12.93 51.14
C GLY A 1208 -3.15 -14.16 50.69
N GLY A 1209 -2.63 -14.95 49.74
CA GLY A 1209 -3.17 -16.27 49.39
C GLY A 1209 -2.64 -16.77 48.04
N GLU A 1210 -2.04 -17.96 48.01
CA GLU A 1210 -1.64 -18.65 46.77
C GLU A 1210 -2.89 -19.13 46.01
N SER A 1211 -3.57 -18.21 45.34
CA SER A 1211 -4.56 -18.50 44.28
C SER A 1211 -4.89 -17.20 43.52
N ASP A 1212 -4.30 -17.05 42.34
CA ASP A 1212 -4.73 -16.23 41.19
C ASP A 1212 -5.53 -14.92 41.48
N GLY A 1213 -4.93 -13.99 42.23
CA GLY A 1213 -5.52 -12.68 42.52
C GLY A 1213 -5.58 -11.77 41.28
N GLN A 1214 -6.69 -11.79 40.55
CA GLN A 1214 -6.96 -10.85 39.45
C GLN A 1214 -6.81 -9.38 39.89
N LEU A 1215 -5.80 -8.69 39.36
CA LEU A 1215 -5.64 -7.23 39.48
C LEU A 1215 -6.81 -6.52 38.78
N ARG A 1216 -7.88 -6.18 39.51
CA ARG A 1216 -9.02 -5.43 38.96
C ARG A 1216 -8.68 -3.94 38.91
N SER A 1217 -8.65 -3.36 37.72
CA SER A 1217 -8.41 -1.93 37.51
C SER A 1217 -9.74 -1.21 37.31
N GLN A 1218 -9.83 0.04 37.77
CA GLN A 1218 -11.09 0.76 37.85
C GLN A 1218 -11.01 2.14 37.18
N VAL A 1219 -12.10 2.54 36.53
CA VAL A 1219 -12.35 3.93 36.14
C VAL A 1219 -13.25 4.54 37.21
N LEU A 1220 -12.83 5.66 37.79
CA LEU A 1220 -13.59 6.39 38.81
C LEU A 1220 -14.16 7.67 38.21
N VAL A 1221 -15.43 7.95 38.50
CA VAL A 1221 -16.09 9.22 38.13
C VAL A 1221 -16.23 10.06 39.38
N VAL A 1222 -15.64 11.24 39.37
CA VAL A 1222 -15.61 12.17 40.51
C VAL A 1222 -16.39 13.42 40.15
N ASP A 1223 -17.29 13.84 41.03
CA ASP A 1223 -18.02 15.08 40.89
C ASP A 1223 -17.18 16.27 41.36
N PRO A 1224 -16.88 17.25 40.48
CA PRO A 1224 -16.14 18.45 40.81
C PRO A 1224 -16.89 19.42 41.73
N GLN A 1225 -18.19 19.22 42.02
CA GLN A 1225 -18.95 20.00 43.01
C GLN A 1225 -18.84 19.41 44.42
N SER A 1226 -19.23 18.14 44.60
CA SER A 1226 -19.20 17.47 45.91
C SER A 1226 -17.80 17.00 46.31
N HIS A 1227 -16.88 16.86 45.36
CA HIS A 1227 -15.55 16.26 45.53
C HIS A 1227 -15.62 14.81 46.06
N THR A 1228 -16.65 14.07 45.64
CA THR A 1228 -16.84 12.66 45.99
C THR A 1228 -16.84 11.77 44.75
N VAL A 1229 -16.52 10.49 44.93
CA VAL A 1229 -16.58 9.47 43.88
C VAL A 1229 -18.04 9.08 43.67
N GLU A 1230 -18.61 9.39 42.50
CA GLU A 1230 -20.00 9.07 42.15
C GLU A 1230 -20.14 7.63 41.62
N LYS A 1231 -19.18 7.19 40.80
CA LYS A 1231 -19.25 5.89 40.11
C LYS A 1231 -17.90 5.17 40.17
N GLU A 1232 -17.92 3.90 40.61
CA GLU A 1232 -16.80 2.96 40.49
C GLU A 1232 -17.05 1.99 39.33
N LEU A 1233 -16.23 2.05 38.28
CA LEU A 1233 -16.47 1.35 37.03
C LEU A 1233 -15.37 0.30 36.77
N GLN A 1234 -15.76 -0.97 36.63
CA GLN A 1234 -14.84 -2.10 36.56
C GLN A 1234 -15.02 -2.90 35.26
N ALA A 1235 -14.36 -2.50 34.18
CA ALA A 1235 -14.41 -3.23 32.89
C ALA A 1235 -13.06 -3.81 32.42
N HIS A 1236 -11.95 -3.45 33.05
CA HIS A 1236 -10.61 -3.86 32.64
C HIS A 1236 -9.96 -4.81 33.66
N SER A 1237 -9.33 -5.87 33.17
CA SER A 1237 -8.54 -6.83 33.97
C SER A 1237 -7.06 -6.44 34.10
N ASP A 1238 -6.68 -5.29 33.53
CA ASP A 1238 -5.34 -4.73 33.61
C ASP A 1238 -5.40 -3.20 33.74
N SER A 1239 -4.26 -2.58 34.07
CA SER A 1239 -4.15 -1.13 34.31
C SER A 1239 -4.65 -0.31 33.13
N ILE A 1240 -5.40 0.74 33.42
CA ILE A 1240 -5.87 1.70 32.41
C ILE A 1240 -4.70 2.58 32.00
N GLN A 1241 -4.50 2.77 30.71
CA GLN A 1241 -3.37 3.51 30.15
C GLN A 1241 -3.79 4.86 29.57
N THR A 1242 -5.00 4.96 29.04
CA THR A 1242 -5.46 6.16 28.33
C THR A 1242 -6.98 6.34 28.41
N LEU A 1243 -7.43 7.59 28.35
CA LEU A 1243 -8.82 8.00 28.31
C LEU A 1243 -9.04 8.99 27.15
N CYS A 1244 -10.20 8.92 26.49
CA CYS A 1244 -10.57 9.81 25.39
C CYS A 1244 -12.07 10.15 25.45
N SER A 1245 -12.44 11.42 25.21
CA SER A 1245 -13.85 11.85 25.07
C SER A 1245 -14.28 11.75 23.61
N ALA A 1246 -15.49 11.24 23.38
CA ALA A 1246 -16.15 11.28 22.07
C ALA A 1246 -17.41 12.14 22.17
N GLU A 1247 -17.29 13.38 21.69
CA GLU A 1247 -18.36 14.41 21.65
C GLU A 1247 -19.06 14.64 23.00
N ASP A 1248 -18.34 14.43 24.11
CA ASP A 1248 -18.86 14.50 25.49
C ASP A 1248 -20.07 13.60 25.79
N ARG A 1249 -20.39 12.68 24.89
CA ARG A 1249 -21.45 11.68 25.05
C ARG A 1249 -20.91 10.37 25.60
N TYR A 1250 -19.66 10.06 25.24
CA TYR A 1250 -18.99 8.83 25.64
C TYR A 1250 -17.56 9.10 26.13
N VAL A 1251 -17.13 8.27 27.07
CA VAL A 1251 -15.72 8.16 27.46
C VAL A 1251 -15.19 6.81 26.98
N LEU A 1252 -13.99 6.79 26.44
CA LEU A 1252 -13.29 5.61 25.96
C LEU A 1252 -12.10 5.36 26.89
N SER A 1253 -11.93 4.16 27.42
CA SER A 1253 -10.74 3.77 28.21
C SER A 1253 -9.98 2.64 27.53
N GLY A 1254 -8.65 2.77 27.46
CA GLY A 1254 -7.75 1.74 26.92
C GLY A 1254 -6.90 1.10 28.02
N SER A 1255 -6.66 -0.21 27.92
CA SER A 1255 -5.91 -0.98 28.93
C SER A 1255 -4.51 -1.43 28.47
N ALA A 1256 -3.69 -1.82 29.45
CA ALA A 1256 -2.41 -2.48 29.25
C ALA A 1256 -2.52 -3.89 28.65
N ARG A 1257 -1.37 -4.45 28.24
CA ARG A 1257 -1.21 -5.67 27.45
C ARG A 1257 -2.03 -6.88 27.92
N ARG A 1258 -2.29 -7.10 29.21
CA ARG A 1258 -3.02 -8.32 29.64
C ARG A 1258 -4.50 -8.30 29.28
N ASP A 1259 -5.13 -7.12 29.23
CA ASP A 1259 -6.49 -6.96 28.71
C ASP A 1259 -6.46 -6.50 27.25
N GLY A 1260 -5.68 -5.46 26.93
CA GLY A 1260 -5.50 -4.92 25.59
C GLY A 1260 -6.79 -4.47 24.89
N LYS A 1261 -7.86 -4.17 25.65
CA LYS A 1261 -9.18 -3.79 25.15
C LYS A 1261 -9.50 -2.32 25.39
N ILE A 1262 -10.52 -1.85 24.69
CA ILE A 1262 -11.12 -0.53 24.86
C ILE A 1262 -12.52 -0.71 25.44
N ALA A 1263 -12.86 0.03 26.50
CA ALA A 1263 -14.22 0.09 27.04
C ALA A 1263 -14.87 1.44 26.71
N ILE A 1264 -16.14 1.40 26.30
CA ILE A 1264 -16.93 2.59 25.92
C ILE A 1264 -17.98 2.85 26.98
N TRP A 1265 -17.89 3.99 27.65
CA TRP A 1265 -18.73 4.39 28.76
C TRP A 1265 -19.71 5.47 28.33
N LYS A 1266 -20.96 5.38 28.75
CA LYS A 1266 -21.92 6.48 28.69
C LYS A 1266 -21.62 7.48 29.81
N VAL A 1267 -21.67 8.76 29.46
CA VAL A 1267 -21.43 9.85 30.44
C VAL A 1267 -22.62 10.05 31.36
N GLU A 1268 -23.85 9.92 30.84
CA GLU A 1268 -25.10 10.06 31.59
C GLU A 1268 -25.25 8.99 32.68
#